data_AF-A0A935JEK1-F1
#
_entry.id   AF-A0A935JEK1-F1
#
_cell.length_a   1.000
_cell.length_b   1.000
_cell.length_c   1.000
_cell.angle_alpha   90.00
_cell.angle_beta   90.00
_cell.angle_gamma   90.00
#
_symmetry.space_group_name_H-M   'P 1'
#
loop_
_entity.id
_entity.type
_entity.pdbx_description
1 polymer ?
#
loop_
_entity_poly.entity_id
_entity_poly.type
_entity_poly.pdbx_seq_one_letter_code
_entity_poly.pdbx_strand_id
1 'polypeptide(L)'
;MKHTISLFRCLLIIVMLAACAFGDVPFASATHSAAAGPALSVNAAADVHAISPYIYGMNFATEAIASDLNLPVRRWGGNSTTRYNWQLDVHNTGADWYYENIPEDNAHPELLPNGSASDEFIEQDRRTSTQTIMTVPLIGWTPKARREDHPYDCGFKVSKYGAQDSTDYWDPDCGNGWHNGVQLTGNNPTDTSVAITSSFVTAWINHLKGNYGTAANGGVMFYNLDNEPMLWNSTHYDVHPNPVTYDEMRDKTYAYAAAIKAADSSAQTLGPVEWGWCAYFYSAADGCYPGADRAAHGNMDFVPWYLQQMKAYEQAHGVRILDYLDLHVYPQVDGVYSDSLGSAAVQSARLRSTRQLWDPSYVHEGWIGQPVYLIPRMEDWAANYYPGTKLAITEYNWGALGYMNGALAQADILGIFGREGLDLATLWGTPDDFNAPGIFAFRMYRNYDGAGSAFGDTSVQSSSADQSQLAVYAAKRSASGTLTLMVINKTASTITSDLALSGFQPVDTAQVYRYSSANLGAIVKQADQAVTSSGFTASYPANSITLIVIPSSASQTTFVDVPADHPLYAYIQALYDNGYTAGCSTSPLMYCPDTILDRAQSAVFMLRGQMGSGYTPPAAPWNTFGDDWTGFEWAEPWAEGMYQEGLTQGCQSSPLMFCPSNQLPRVEASVFGLRMKYGVNYTPPAASGTLFADFPSTDPSYWAIDWAEQAYLDGLLPACGTDSGTGKPMFCPSQLVDRGWGAYLIVKAKNLPLP
;
A
#
# COMPACT_ATOMS: atom_id res chain seq x y z
N MET A 1 0.09 -3.74 23.31
CA MET A 1 0.65 -4.86 24.10
C MET A 1 -0.23 -6.11 24.03
N LYS A 2 0.24 -7.16 23.35
CA LYS A 2 -0.28 -8.53 23.43
C LYS A 2 0.63 -9.33 24.38
N HIS A 3 0.01 -10.07 25.31
CA HIS A 3 0.47 -11.26 26.08
C HIS A 3 -0.17 -11.19 27.48
N THR A 4 -0.80 -12.19 28.11
CA THR A 4 -1.22 -13.58 27.85
C THR A 4 -2.17 -13.93 29.02
N ILE A 5 -3.02 -14.95 28.94
CA ILE A 5 -3.16 -16.01 29.97
C ILE A 5 -3.97 -17.18 29.35
N SER A 6 -3.26 -18.30 29.18
CA SER A 6 -3.81 -19.63 29.00
C SER A 6 -3.81 -20.33 30.35
N LEU A 7 -4.92 -20.98 30.74
CA LEU A 7 -4.86 -22.11 31.67
C LEU A 7 -6.05 -23.07 31.51
N PHE A 8 -5.71 -24.25 30.98
CA PHE A 8 -6.18 -25.60 31.32
C PHE A 8 -7.66 -25.99 31.16
N ARG A 9 -7.89 -26.96 30.27
CA ARG A 9 -8.61 -28.21 30.60
C ARG A 9 -8.19 -29.36 29.69
N CYS A 10 -7.41 -30.27 30.25
CA CYS A 10 -7.22 -31.64 29.76
C CYS A 10 -8.47 -32.46 30.09
N LEU A 11 -9.14 -33.05 29.10
CA LEU A 11 -9.81 -34.33 29.31
C LEU A 11 -9.75 -35.18 28.03
N LEU A 12 -9.09 -36.32 28.20
CA LEU A 12 -8.90 -37.42 27.27
C LEU A 12 -10.25 -37.98 26.78
N ILE A 13 -10.44 -38.10 25.47
CA ILE A 13 -11.46 -39.01 24.91
C ILE A 13 -10.77 -39.92 23.89
N ILE A 14 -10.59 -41.17 24.30
CA ILE A 14 -10.25 -42.31 23.44
C ILE A 14 -11.54 -42.74 22.74
N VAL A 15 -11.58 -42.71 21.41
CA VAL A 15 -12.61 -43.43 20.62
C VAL A 15 -11.92 -44.46 19.74
N MET A 16 -12.29 -45.71 19.98
CA MET A 16 -11.87 -46.92 19.27
C MET A 16 -12.21 -46.83 17.78
N LEU A 17 -11.25 -47.24 16.94
CA LEU A 17 -11.52 -47.67 15.58
C LEU A 17 -12.41 -48.92 15.60
N ALA A 18 -13.61 -48.82 15.05
CA ALA A 18 -14.39 -49.96 14.58
C ALA A 18 -14.55 -49.81 13.06
N ALA A 19 -13.81 -50.63 12.31
CA ALA A 19 -13.96 -50.75 10.88
C ALA A 19 -15.27 -51.49 10.56
N CYS A 20 -16.25 -50.77 10.01
CA CYS A 20 -17.40 -51.37 9.33
C CYS A 20 -17.31 -51.00 7.85
N ALA A 21 -16.99 -52.01 7.03
CA ALA A 21 -17.09 -51.93 5.58
C ALA A 21 -18.58 -51.85 5.19
N PHE A 22 -19.00 -50.72 4.63
CA PHE A 22 -20.24 -50.58 3.88
C PHE A 22 -19.89 -50.15 2.46
N GLY A 23 -20.37 -50.93 1.50
CA GLY A 23 -20.03 -50.81 0.08
C GLY A 23 -20.46 -49.49 -0.54
N ASP A 24 -19.71 -49.12 -1.58
CA ASP A 24 -19.93 -47.93 -2.40
C ASP A 24 -21.34 -47.90 -3.00
N VAL A 25 -22.16 -46.98 -2.51
CA VAL A 25 -23.32 -46.46 -3.25
C VAL A 25 -22.84 -45.19 -3.96
N PRO A 26 -22.87 -45.11 -5.29
CA PRO A 26 -22.49 -43.89 -5.98
C PRO A 26 -23.53 -42.82 -5.66
N PHE A 27 -23.14 -41.81 -4.87
CA PHE A 27 -23.87 -40.57 -4.76
C PHE A 27 -23.80 -39.86 -6.11
N ALA A 28 -24.91 -39.90 -6.86
CA ALA A 28 -25.10 -39.01 -7.99
C ALA A 28 -25.02 -37.57 -7.47
N SER A 29 -23.95 -36.85 -7.86
CA SER A 29 -23.84 -35.41 -7.62
C SER A 29 -24.95 -34.73 -8.42
N ALA A 30 -25.97 -34.22 -7.73
CA ALA A 30 -27.00 -33.40 -8.35
C ALA A 30 -26.33 -32.11 -8.87
N THR A 31 -26.16 -32.02 -10.19
CA THR A 31 -25.74 -30.80 -10.87
C THR A 31 -26.81 -29.74 -10.68
N HIS A 32 -26.64 -28.86 -9.68
CA HIS A 32 -27.45 -27.66 -9.59
C HIS A 32 -27.12 -26.79 -10.81
N SER A 33 -28.09 -26.60 -11.70
CA SER A 33 -28.00 -25.66 -12.81
C SER A 33 -27.79 -24.25 -12.27
N ALA A 34 -26.83 -23.50 -12.83
CA ALA A 34 -26.58 -22.12 -12.44
C ALA A 34 -27.80 -21.25 -12.76
N ALA A 35 -28.14 -20.32 -11.86
CA ALA A 35 -29.22 -19.36 -12.10
C ALA A 35 -28.77 -18.31 -13.13
N ALA A 36 -29.70 -17.74 -13.89
CA ALA A 36 -29.40 -16.58 -14.72
C ALA A 36 -29.10 -15.37 -13.81
N GLY A 37 -27.92 -14.77 -13.98
CA GLY A 37 -27.51 -13.54 -13.29
C GLY A 37 -27.84 -12.28 -14.10
N PRO A 38 -27.58 -11.09 -13.54
CA PRO A 38 -27.75 -9.82 -14.25
C PRO A 38 -26.76 -9.70 -15.41
N ALA A 39 -27.15 -9.01 -16.49
CA ALA A 39 -26.25 -8.72 -17.60
C ALA A 39 -25.14 -7.75 -17.16
N LEU A 40 -23.92 -7.99 -17.66
CA LEU A 40 -22.75 -7.13 -17.45
C LEU A 40 -22.39 -6.42 -18.76
N SER A 41 -21.86 -5.20 -18.68
CA SER A 41 -21.30 -4.52 -19.84
C SER A 41 -20.01 -3.77 -19.51
N VAL A 42 -19.07 -3.78 -20.46
CA VAL A 42 -17.80 -3.06 -20.39
C VAL A 42 -17.57 -2.33 -21.69
N ASN A 43 -17.29 -1.03 -21.60
CA ASN A 43 -16.83 -0.23 -22.72
C ASN A 43 -15.44 0.31 -22.42
N ALA A 44 -14.43 -0.31 -23.01
CA ALA A 44 -13.04 -0.01 -22.69
C ALA A 44 -12.55 1.34 -23.25
N ALA A 45 -13.42 2.11 -23.92
CA ALA A 45 -13.14 3.45 -24.46
C ALA A 45 -13.99 4.56 -23.81
N ALA A 46 -14.87 4.24 -22.84
CA ALA A 46 -15.72 5.21 -22.16
C ALA A 46 -15.33 5.37 -20.68
N ASP A 47 -15.64 6.54 -20.11
CA ASP A 47 -15.39 6.94 -18.71
C ASP A 47 -13.95 6.65 -18.24
N VAL A 48 -12.99 6.90 -19.12
CA VAL A 48 -11.58 6.55 -18.92
C VAL A 48 -10.90 7.53 -17.97
N HIS A 49 -10.36 7.04 -16.86
CA HIS A 49 -9.58 7.83 -15.90
C HIS A 49 -8.57 6.97 -15.14
N ALA A 50 -7.53 7.60 -14.58
CA ALA A 50 -6.51 6.90 -13.81
C ALA A 50 -7.07 6.40 -12.47
N ILE A 51 -6.64 5.20 -12.06
CA ILE A 51 -6.84 4.66 -10.72
C ILE A 51 -5.60 5.02 -9.90
N SER A 52 -5.79 5.82 -8.85
CA SER A 52 -4.68 6.11 -7.95
C SER A 52 -4.21 4.81 -7.27
N PRO A 53 -2.90 4.50 -7.26
CA PRO A 53 -2.41 3.33 -6.54
C PRO A 53 -2.70 3.46 -5.03
N TYR A 54 -2.81 4.66 -4.47
CA TYR A 54 -2.96 4.86 -3.03
C TYR A 54 -4.34 4.46 -2.47
N ILE A 55 -5.30 4.02 -3.30
CA ILE A 55 -6.57 3.44 -2.82
C ILE A 55 -6.41 2.05 -2.19
N TYR A 56 -5.26 1.39 -2.41
CA TYR A 56 -4.97 0.06 -1.89
C TYR A 56 -4.18 0.12 -0.57
N GLY A 57 -4.32 1.19 0.21
CA GLY A 57 -3.57 1.40 1.44
C GLY A 57 -4.14 0.69 2.67
N MET A 58 -3.34 0.64 3.74
CA MET A 58 -3.70 0.03 5.01
C MET A 58 -3.13 0.80 6.20
N ASN A 59 -3.86 0.85 7.31
CA ASN A 59 -3.33 1.28 8.60
C ASN A 59 -2.54 0.12 9.22
N PHE A 60 -1.33 0.42 9.72
CA PHE A 60 -0.50 -0.52 10.50
C PHE A 60 -0.31 -1.93 9.89
N ALA A 61 -0.31 -2.06 8.55
CA ALA A 61 -0.01 -3.35 7.91
C ALA A 61 1.37 -3.89 8.34
N THR A 62 1.46 -5.20 8.52
CA THR A 62 2.74 -5.87 8.81
C THR A 62 3.67 -5.81 7.59
N GLU A 63 4.98 -5.92 7.81
CA GLU A 63 5.98 -5.90 6.73
C GLU A 63 5.73 -7.01 5.69
N ALA A 64 5.31 -8.19 6.15
CA ALA A 64 4.97 -9.32 5.27
C ALA A 64 3.79 -8.99 4.35
N ILE A 65 2.70 -8.43 4.90
CA ILE A 65 1.53 -8.00 4.11
C ILE A 65 1.93 -6.88 3.15
N ALA A 66 2.72 -5.90 3.61
CA ALA A 66 3.18 -4.79 2.80
C ALA A 66 4.00 -5.26 1.59
N SER A 67 4.94 -6.18 1.81
CA SER A 67 5.76 -6.78 0.75
C SER A 67 4.91 -7.60 -0.22
N ASP A 68 3.97 -8.41 0.27
CA ASP A 68 3.14 -9.31 -0.54
C ASP A 68 2.19 -8.54 -1.48
N LEU A 69 1.64 -7.43 -1.00
CA LEU A 69 0.67 -6.63 -1.75
C LEU A 69 1.33 -5.55 -2.62
N ASN A 70 2.66 -5.40 -2.55
CA ASN A 70 3.36 -4.21 -3.03
C ASN A 70 2.59 -2.96 -2.58
N LEU A 71 2.43 -2.86 -1.25
CA LEU A 71 1.51 -1.94 -0.60
C LEU A 71 1.92 -0.50 -0.94
N PRO A 72 1.04 0.30 -1.55
CA PRO A 72 1.44 1.60 -2.07
C PRO A 72 1.52 2.66 -0.97
N VAL A 73 0.71 2.53 0.08
CA VAL A 73 0.69 3.49 1.20
C VAL A 73 0.30 2.81 2.51
N ARG A 74 0.96 3.19 3.61
CA ARG A 74 0.67 2.75 4.98
C ARG A 74 0.48 3.95 5.89
N ARG A 75 -0.53 3.90 6.77
CA ARG A 75 -0.86 5.00 7.70
C ARG A 75 -0.48 4.69 9.14
N TRP A 76 0.24 5.65 9.75
CA TRP A 76 0.40 5.82 11.19
C TRP A 76 -0.62 6.87 11.67
N GLY A 77 -1.71 6.43 12.30
CA GLY A 77 -2.80 7.32 12.70
C GLY A 77 -3.74 6.70 13.74
N GLY A 78 -4.92 7.30 13.90
CA GLY A 78 -5.91 6.92 14.92
C GLY A 78 -5.73 7.66 16.24
N ASN A 79 -6.62 7.39 17.20
CA ASN A 79 -6.78 8.15 18.45
C ASN A 79 -5.46 8.43 19.19
N SER A 80 -4.65 7.40 19.47
CA SER A 80 -3.39 7.59 20.23
C SER A 80 -2.41 8.56 19.56
N THR A 81 -2.44 8.68 18.23
CA THR A 81 -1.49 9.51 17.48
C THR A 81 -1.74 11.01 17.63
N THR A 82 -2.98 11.42 17.93
CA THR A 82 -3.33 12.78 18.38
C THR A 82 -2.49 13.23 19.58
N ARG A 83 -2.07 12.27 20.40
CA ARG A 83 -1.32 12.50 21.65
C ARG A 83 0.06 11.86 21.62
N TYR A 84 0.66 11.66 20.44
CA TYR A 84 2.01 11.12 20.36
C TYR A 84 3.07 12.21 20.55
N ASN A 85 4.04 11.96 21.43
CA ASN A 85 5.24 12.77 21.59
C ASN A 85 6.45 12.05 20.96
N TRP A 86 6.81 12.44 19.72
CA TRP A 86 7.92 11.85 18.97
C TRP A 86 9.30 11.99 19.64
N GLN A 87 9.48 12.95 20.55
CA GLN A 87 10.74 13.13 21.27
C GLN A 87 10.92 12.12 22.40
N LEU A 88 9.80 11.63 22.94
CA LEU A 88 9.77 10.71 24.07
C LEU A 88 9.34 9.30 23.65
N ASP A 89 8.79 9.16 22.45
CA ASP A 89 8.21 7.93 21.92
C ASP A 89 7.11 7.37 22.85
N VAL A 90 6.20 8.28 23.25
CA VAL A 90 5.10 8.03 24.18
C VAL A 90 3.82 8.57 23.57
N HIS A 91 2.74 7.80 23.62
CA HIS A 91 1.40 8.29 23.31
C HIS A 91 0.53 8.37 24.56
N ASN A 92 -0.56 9.13 24.50
CA ASN A 92 -1.66 9.01 25.46
C ASN A 92 -2.83 8.28 24.80
N THR A 93 -3.41 7.30 25.50
CA THR A 93 -4.50 6.45 24.98
C THR A 93 -5.86 7.15 24.94
N GLY A 94 -6.00 8.33 25.56
CA GLY A 94 -7.30 8.98 25.69
C GLY A 94 -8.33 8.09 26.39
N ALA A 95 -9.59 8.24 26.03
CA ALA A 95 -10.69 7.47 26.59
C ALA A 95 -10.65 5.98 26.22
N ASP A 96 -9.86 5.58 25.21
CA ASP A 96 -9.73 4.17 24.80
C ASP A 96 -9.15 3.31 25.92
N TRP A 97 -8.25 3.88 26.74
CA TRP A 97 -7.67 3.19 27.88
C TRP A 97 -7.24 4.16 29.01
N TYR A 98 -8.20 4.65 29.80
CA TYR A 98 -7.98 5.38 31.05
C TYR A 98 -7.07 6.64 30.97
N TYR A 99 -6.94 7.25 29.79
CA TYR A 99 -6.15 8.45 29.53
C TYR A 99 -4.68 8.30 29.97
N GLU A 100 -4.11 7.13 29.80
CA GLU A 100 -2.76 6.77 30.22
C GLU A 100 -1.71 7.19 29.20
N ASN A 101 -0.57 7.71 29.69
CA ASN A 101 0.65 7.83 28.91
C ASN A 101 1.34 6.47 28.85
N ILE A 102 1.42 5.89 27.66
CA ILE A 102 2.05 4.59 27.41
C ILE A 102 3.29 4.79 26.54
N PRO A 103 4.48 4.34 26.99
CA PRO A 103 5.67 4.32 26.14
C PRO A 103 5.48 3.31 25.00
N GLU A 104 5.92 3.65 23.80
CA GLU A 104 6.07 2.64 22.74
C GLU A 104 7.18 1.65 23.11
N ASP A 105 7.01 0.40 22.67
CA ASP A 105 8.03 -0.63 22.82
C ASP A 105 9.27 -0.20 22.03
N ASN A 106 10.35 0.16 22.73
CA ASN A 106 11.59 0.65 22.12
C ASN A 106 12.79 -0.04 22.77
N ALA A 107 13.65 -0.69 21.96
CA ALA A 107 14.82 -1.40 22.46
C ALA A 107 15.97 -0.47 22.88
N HIS A 108 15.98 0.77 22.37
CA HIS A 108 17.04 1.76 22.56
C HIS A 108 16.49 3.16 22.91
N PRO A 109 15.67 3.31 23.97
CA PRO A 109 15.06 4.59 24.33
C PRO A 109 16.09 5.67 24.68
N GLU A 110 17.34 5.30 24.97
CA GLU A 110 18.45 6.22 25.17
C GLU A 110 18.88 7.01 23.91
N LEU A 111 18.46 6.57 22.72
CA LEU A 111 18.79 7.20 21.44
C LEU A 111 17.71 8.16 20.92
N LEU A 112 16.59 8.25 21.64
CA LEU A 112 15.46 9.09 21.25
C LEU A 112 15.88 10.55 21.00
N PRO A 113 15.31 11.21 19.97
CA PRO A 113 14.20 10.74 19.13
C PRO A 113 14.56 9.72 18.05
N ASN A 114 15.85 9.42 17.82
CA ASN A 114 16.24 8.48 16.76
C ASN A 114 15.79 7.07 17.12
N GLY A 115 15.18 6.38 16.15
CA GLY A 115 14.65 5.03 16.37
C GLY A 115 13.39 5.01 17.22
N SER A 116 12.66 6.15 17.29
CA SER A 116 11.29 6.16 17.79
C SER A 116 10.38 5.23 16.97
N ALA A 117 9.25 4.81 17.51
CA ALA A 117 8.30 3.96 16.78
C ALA A 117 7.83 4.60 15.46
N SER A 118 7.76 5.94 15.40
CA SER A 118 7.48 6.66 14.14
C SER A 118 8.60 6.54 13.11
N ASP A 119 9.87 6.53 13.53
CA ASP A 119 11.02 6.28 12.66
C ASP A 119 11.04 4.82 12.19
N GLU A 120 10.78 3.86 13.09
CA GLU A 120 10.72 2.43 12.76
C GLU A 120 9.58 2.12 11.76
N PHE A 121 8.45 2.82 11.88
CA PHE A 121 7.35 2.71 10.93
C PHE A 121 7.79 3.13 9.52
N ILE A 122 8.52 4.24 9.40
CA ILE A 122 9.08 4.72 8.13
C ILE A 122 10.13 3.75 7.59
N GLU A 123 10.99 3.19 8.45
CA GLU A 123 12.00 2.23 8.03
C GLU A 123 11.39 0.95 7.44
N GLN A 124 10.29 0.45 8.02
CA GLN A 124 9.55 -0.66 7.43
C GLN A 124 8.99 -0.29 6.05
N ASP A 125 8.41 0.90 5.93
CA ASP A 125 7.84 1.39 4.68
C ASP A 125 8.92 1.48 3.59
N ARG A 126 10.10 1.97 3.94
CA ARG A 126 11.27 2.04 3.03
C ARG A 126 11.72 0.66 2.56
N ARG A 127 11.79 -0.34 3.44
CA ARG A 127 12.15 -1.73 3.07
C ARG A 127 11.16 -2.35 2.08
N THR A 128 9.90 -1.92 2.12
CA THR A 128 8.82 -2.43 1.26
C THR A 128 8.47 -1.50 0.10
N SER A 129 9.17 -0.36 -0.05
CA SER A 129 8.85 0.69 -1.02
C SER A 129 7.43 1.27 -0.87
N THR A 130 6.89 1.22 0.35
CA THR A 130 5.58 1.76 0.72
C THR A 130 5.70 3.25 1.04
N GLN A 131 4.70 4.07 0.69
CA GLN A 131 4.64 5.46 1.13
C GLN A 131 4.07 5.58 2.55
N THR A 132 4.61 6.50 3.35
CA THR A 132 4.13 6.75 4.73
C THR A 132 3.12 7.89 4.77
N ILE A 133 1.99 7.67 5.46
CA ILE A 133 1.13 8.73 6.02
C ILE A 133 1.43 8.85 7.50
N MET A 134 1.91 10.02 7.92
CA MET A 134 2.28 10.31 9.31
C MET A 134 1.31 11.29 9.94
N THR A 135 0.63 10.89 11.02
CA THR A 135 -0.25 11.81 11.76
C THR A 135 0.55 12.72 12.69
N VAL A 136 0.30 14.03 12.61
CA VAL A 136 0.92 15.04 13.48
C VAL A 136 -0.09 15.67 14.43
N PRO A 137 0.26 15.93 15.69
CA PRO A 137 -0.70 16.41 16.68
C PRO A 137 -1.00 17.92 16.52
N LEU A 138 -2.27 18.27 16.39
CA LEU A 138 -2.83 19.64 16.39
C LEU A 138 -3.56 19.95 17.70
N ILE A 139 -3.92 18.95 18.51
CA ILE A 139 -4.72 19.12 19.73
C ILE A 139 -4.08 20.09 20.74
N GLY A 140 -2.76 20.21 20.73
CA GLY A 140 -2.00 21.18 21.54
C GLY A 140 -1.38 20.60 22.81
N TRP A 141 -1.56 19.31 23.08
CA TRP A 141 -1.03 18.63 24.26
C TRP A 141 -0.47 17.26 23.91
N THR A 142 0.75 16.97 24.34
CA THR A 142 1.37 15.63 24.20
C THR A 142 1.99 15.19 25.53
N PRO A 143 2.24 13.89 25.75
CA PRO A 143 2.83 13.35 26.97
C PRO A 143 4.08 14.11 27.42
N LYS A 144 4.19 14.36 28.74
CA LYS A 144 5.28 15.15 29.34
C LYS A 144 6.54 14.36 29.66
N ALA A 145 6.44 13.04 29.78
CA ALA A 145 7.51 12.17 30.23
C ALA A 145 7.33 10.75 29.70
N ARG A 146 8.45 10.05 29.53
CA ARG A 146 8.52 8.62 29.30
C ARG A 146 8.71 7.91 30.63
N ARG A 147 7.83 6.95 30.94
CA ARG A 147 7.94 6.04 32.07
C ARG A 147 7.80 4.64 31.52
N GLU A 148 8.81 3.79 31.73
CA GLU A 148 8.81 2.42 31.18
C GLU A 148 7.88 1.48 31.95
N ASP A 149 7.59 1.80 33.21
CA ASP A 149 6.83 0.92 34.10
C ASP A 149 5.73 1.70 34.85
N HIS A 150 4.71 0.95 35.28
CA HIS A 150 3.69 1.45 36.19
C HIS A 150 4.27 1.97 37.52
N PRO A 151 3.60 2.95 38.17
CA PRO A 151 2.36 3.56 37.73
C PRO A 151 2.58 4.63 36.65
N TYR A 152 1.71 4.62 35.65
CA TYR A 152 1.74 5.60 34.57
C TYR A 152 1.17 6.96 35.03
N ASP A 153 1.41 7.97 34.21
CA ASP A 153 0.70 9.24 34.33
C ASP A 153 -0.61 9.10 33.54
N CYS A 154 -1.74 9.46 34.16
CA CYS A 154 -3.06 9.39 33.53
C CYS A 154 -3.94 10.59 33.88
N GLY A 155 -4.87 10.92 32.98
CA GLY A 155 -5.64 12.17 33.02
C GLY A 155 -6.52 12.33 34.26
N PHE A 156 -6.98 11.20 34.84
CA PHE A 156 -7.92 11.16 35.96
C PHE A 156 -7.44 10.24 37.09
N LYS A 157 -6.34 10.60 37.76
CA LYS A 157 -5.87 9.87 38.94
C LYS A 157 -6.91 9.81 40.07
N VAL A 158 -7.23 8.61 40.56
CA VAL A 158 -8.17 8.39 41.68
C VAL A 158 -7.68 9.07 42.95
N SER A 159 -6.37 8.99 43.21
CA SER A 159 -5.70 9.65 44.33
C SER A 159 -5.85 11.17 44.34
N LYS A 160 -6.15 11.77 43.18
CA LYS A 160 -6.28 13.23 43.00
C LYS A 160 -7.73 13.68 42.80
N TYR A 161 -8.51 12.96 42.02
CA TYR A 161 -9.87 13.35 41.61
C TYR A 161 -10.98 12.55 42.29
N GLY A 162 -10.62 11.60 43.14
CA GLY A 162 -11.55 10.79 43.92
C GLY A 162 -12.00 9.52 43.19
N ALA A 163 -12.96 8.82 43.83
CA ALA A 163 -13.49 7.56 43.34
C ALA A 163 -14.14 7.71 41.95
N GLN A 164 -14.00 6.69 41.12
CA GLN A 164 -14.47 6.69 39.73
C GLN A 164 -15.21 5.37 39.41
N ASP A 165 -15.98 5.37 38.33
CA ASP A 165 -16.86 4.25 37.94
C ASP A 165 -16.06 3.02 37.50
N SER A 166 -14.88 3.26 36.93
CA SER A 166 -13.91 2.21 36.58
C SER A 166 -12.49 2.74 36.70
N THR A 167 -11.57 1.82 36.98
CA THR A 167 -10.12 2.05 36.96
C THR A 167 -9.44 0.98 36.13
N ASP A 168 -8.25 1.25 35.64
CA ASP A 168 -7.41 0.18 35.10
C ASP A 168 -7.12 -0.85 36.21
N TYR A 169 -7.13 -2.13 35.82
CA TYR A 169 -6.86 -3.22 36.74
C TYR A 169 -5.36 -3.31 37.06
N TRP A 170 -4.49 -2.91 36.13
CA TRP A 170 -3.03 -2.92 36.33
C TRP A 170 -2.52 -1.64 37.00
N ASP A 171 -3.21 -0.51 36.79
CA ASP A 171 -3.01 0.73 37.51
C ASP A 171 -4.30 1.25 38.18
N PRO A 172 -4.65 0.78 39.40
CA PRO A 172 -5.88 1.18 40.08
C PRO A 172 -5.96 2.67 40.43
N ASP A 173 -4.86 3.42 40.28
CA ASP A 173 -4.89 4.87 40.42
C ASP A 173 -5.35 5.57 39.12
N CYS A 174 -5.38 4.89 37.98
CA CYS A 174 -5.86 5.44 36.71
C CYS A 174 -7.34 5.16 36.51
N GLY A 175 -8.15 6.21 36.67
CA GLY A 175 -9.59 6.14 36.53
C GLY A 175 -10.10 6.60 35.16
N ASN A 176 -11.34 6.22 34.85
CA ASN A 176 -11.96 6.48 33.54
C ASN A 176 -12.50 7.91 33.35
N GLY A 177 -12.39 8.78 34.36
CA GLY A 177 -12.92 10.14 34.34
C GLY A 177 -14.42 10.24 34.58
N TRP A 178 -15.09 9.20 35.11
CA TRP A 178 -16.53 9.20 35.41
C TRP A 178 -16.80 8.84 36.86
N HIS A 179 -17.81 9.44 37.48
CA HIS A 179 -18.29 9.08 38.81
C HIS A 179 -19.82 9.13 38.88
N ASN A 180 -20.43 7.98 39.20
CA ASN A 180 -21.88 7.74 39.18
C ASN A 180 -22.53 8.14 37.85
N GLY A 181 -21.89 7.83 36.72
CA GLY A 181 -22.38 8.17 35.38
C GLY A 181 -22.28 9.65 35.03
N VAL A 182 -21.55 10.45 35.82
CA VAL A 182 -21.27 11.87 35.55
C VAL A 182 -19.79 12.04 35.25
N GLN A 183 -19.46 12.70 34.14
CA GLN A 183 -18.08 12.96 33.76
C GLN A 183 -17.43 13.95 34.73
N LEU A 184 -16.25 13.60 35.24
CA LEU A 184 -15.46 14.46 36.11
C LEU A 184 -14.93 15.65 35.30
N THR A 185 -14.93 16.84 35.89
CA THR A 185 -14.49 18.08 35.23
C THR A 185 -13.35 18.73 36.01
N GLY A 186 -12.58 19.60 35.34
CA GLY A 186 -11.54 20.40 36.00
C GLY A 186 -10.27 19.62 36.34
N ASN A 187 -10.02 18.48 35.67
CA ASN A 187 -8.73 17.83 35.75
C ASN A 187 -7.65 18.74 35.13
N ASN A 188 -6.41 18.58 35.56
CA ASN A 188 -5.29 19.39 35.11
C ASN A 188 -4.57 18.67 33.95
N PRO A 189 -4.55 19.22 32.72
CA PRO A 189 -3.85 18.63 31.57
C PRO A 189 -2.37 18.34 31.83
N THR A 190 -1.73 19.11 32.73
CA THR A 190 -0.32 18.91 33.10
C THR A 190 -0.06 17.66 33.92
N ASP A 191 -1.09 16.92 34.32
CA ASP A 191 -0.95 15.62 34.97
C ASP A 191 -0.34 14.59 34.03
N THR A 192 -0.67 14.65 32.75
CA THR A 192 -0.12 13.77 31.71
C THR A 192 0.77 14.52 30.72
N SER A 193 0.52 15.82 30.50
CA SER A 193 0.92 16.45 29.24
C SER A 193 1.71 17.75 29.38
N VAL A 194 2.42 18.10 28.30
CA VAL A 194 2.98 19.43 28.05
C VAL A 194 2.28 20.07 26.86
N ALA A 195 2.17 21.40 26.88
CA ALA A 195 1.60 22.14 25.76
C ALA A 195 2.59 22.15 24.59
N ILE A 196 2.08 21.97 23.39
CA ILE A 196 2.82 22.06 22.13
C ILE A 196 2.20 23.12 21.20
N THR A 197 2.97 23.56 20.22
CA THR A 197 2.51 24.44 19.14
C THR A 197 2.97 23.89 17.80
N SER A 198 2.69 24.57 16.69
CA SER A 198 3.19 24.17 15.37
C SER A 198 4.72 24.06 15.31
N SER A 199 5.48 24.73 16.18
CA SER A 199 6.94 24.57 16.27
C SER A 199 7.38 23.15 16.64
N PHE A 200 6.56 22.43 17.43
CA PHE A 200 6.83 21.03 17.79
C PHE A 200 6.76 20.13 16.55
N VAL A 201 5.74 20.35 15.71
CA VAL A 201 5.56 19.63 14.43
C VAL A 201 6.63 20.03 13.42
N THR A 202 7.00 21.32 13.33
CA THR A 202 8.14 21.76 12.50
C THR A 202 9.44 21.07 12.91
N ALA A 203 9.71 20.93 14.20
CA ALA A 203 10.89 20.22 14.69
C ALA A 203 10.84 18.73 14.29
N TRP A 204 9.68 18.09 14.39
CA TRP A 204 9.51 16.70 13.97
C TRP A 204 9.74 16.52 12.47
N ILE A 205 9.17 17.37 11.62
CA ILE A 205 9.38 17.28 10.17
C ILE A 205 10.86 17.51 9.81
N ASN A 206 11.55 18.41 10.51
CA ASN A 206 12.98 18.59 10.29
C ASN A 206 13.80 17.37 10.72
N HIS A 207 13.41 16.66 11.79
CA HIS A 207 14.00 15.37 12.17
C HIS A 207 13.80 14.33 11.07
N LEU A 208 12.55 14.12 10.64
CA LEU A 208 12.21 13.15 9.59
C LEU A 208 12.92 13.47 8.27
N LYS A 209 12.94 14.75 7.87
CA LYS A 209 13.66 15.22 6.68
C LYS A 209 15.18 15.03 6.80
N GLY A 210 15.73 15.22 7.99
CA GLY A 210 17.14 15.00 8.26
C GLY A 210 17.56 13.53 8.07
N ASN A 211 16.69 12.60 8.45
CA ASN A 211 16.95 11.17 8.37
C ASN A 211 16.58 10.56 7.00
N TYR A 212 15.48 11.04 6.40
CA TYR A 212 14.84 10.38 5.24
C TYR A 212 14.80 11.24 3.97
N GLY A 213 15.22 12.49 4.03
CA GLY A 213 15.07 13.47 2.95
C GLY A 213 13.69 14.12 2.92
N THR A 214 13.51 15.08 2.01
CA THR A 214 12.20 15.71 1.77
C THR A 214 11.24 14.73 1.10
N ALA A 215 9.94 15.00 1.11
CA ALA A 215 8.93 14.22 0.39
C ALA A 215 9.30 14.04 -1.11
N ALA A 216 9.75 15.10 -1.79
CA ALA A 216 10.22 15.04 -3.17
C ALA A 216 11.46 14.15 -3.41
N ASN A 217 12.19 13.79 -2.35
CA ASN A 217 13.41 13.00 -2.40
C ASN A 217 13.25 11.65 -1.65
N GLY A 218 12.02 11.14 -1.57
CA GLY A 218 11.73 9.82 -0.98
C GLY A 218 11.59 9.80 0.55
N GLY A 219 11.45 10.97 1.19
CA GLY A 219 11.04 11.10 2.58
C GLY A 219 9.53 10.92 2.76
N VAL A 220 9.02 11.24 3.95
CA VAL A 220 7.59 11.10 4.28
C VAL A 220 6.75 12.00 3.39
N MET A 221 5.87 11.39 2.59
CA MET A 221 5.10 12.10 1.58
C MET A 221 3.83 12.76 2.14
N PHE A 222 3.16 12.11 3.08
CA PHE A 222 1.81 12.47 3.52
C PHE A 222 1.77 12.75 5.02
N TYR A 223 1.09 13.83 5.42
CA TYR A 223 0.88 14.19 6.81
C TYR A 223 -0.60 14.41 7.11
N ASN A 224 -1.15 13.57 8.00
CA ASN A 224 -2.48 13.79 8.56
C ASN A 224 -2.44 14.93 9.58
N LEU A 225 -3.38 15.86 9.45
CA LEU A 225 -3.58 16.97 10.37
C LEU A 225 -4.39 16.48 11.58
N ASP A 226 -3.73 15.72 12.45
CA ASP A 226 -4.31 15.03 13.61
C ASP A 226 -5.30 13.92 13.22
N ASN A 227 -6.25 13.57 14.10
CA ASN A 227 -7.23 12.51 13.93
C ASN A 227 -8.53 12.89 14.63
N GLU A 228 -9.64 12.83 13.89
CA GLU A 228 -11.02 12.96 14.40
C GLU A 228 -11.25 14.13 15.38
N PRO A 229 -10.92 15.38 14.96
CA PRO A 229 -10.94 16.52 15.85
C PRO A 229 -12.30 16.83 16.47
N MET A 230 -13.41 16.52 15.78
CA MET A 230 -14.75 16.66 16.34
C MET A 230 -15.08 15.63 17.44
N LEU A 231 -14.16 14.72 17.77
CA LEU A 231 -14.23 13.82 18.92
C LEU A 231 -13.21 14.16 20.01
N TRP A 232 -12.37 15.19 19.88
CA TRP A 232 -11.38 15.51 20.92
C TRP A 232 -12.01 15.75 22.30
N ASN A 233 -13.19 16.37 22.36
CA ASN A 233 -13.96 16.55 23.59
C ASN A 233 -14.71 15.30 24.09
N SER A 234 -14.38 14.14 23.54
CA SER A 234 -14.80 12.84 24.03
C SER A 234 -13.57 11.96 24.21
N THR A 235 -12.84 11.68 23.12
CA THR A 235 -11.66 10.81 23.09
C THR A 235 -10.50 11.36 23.89
N HIS A 236 -10.27 12.67 23.89
CA HIS A 236 -9.16 13.33 24.60
C HIS A 236 -9.66 14.35 25.61
N TYR A 237 -10.78 14.01 26.27
CA TYR A 237 -11.45 14.87 27.23
C TYR A 237 -10.52 15.35 28.36
N ASP A 238 -9.49 14.56 28.72
CA ASP A 238 -8.51 14.92 29.74
C ASP A 238 -7.73 16.22 29.45
N VAL A 239 -7.57 16.59 28.17
CA VAL A 239 -6.84 17.81 27.77
C VAL A 239 -7.63 18.76 26.90
N HIS A 240 -8.68 18.28 26.24
CA HIS A 240 -9.52 19.08 25.36
C HIS A 240 -11.00 18.83 25.65
N PRO A 241 -11.53 19.23 26.83
CA PRO A 241 -12.93 18.98 27.20
C PRO A 241 -13.93 19.90 26.50
N ASN A 242 -13.46 20.97 25.84
CA ASN A 242 -14.32 21.93 25.15
C ASN A 242 -14.64 21.40 23.75
N PRO A 243 -15.90 21.40 23.31
CA PRO A 243 -16.22 21.00 21.95
C PRO A 243 -15.52 21.87 20.91
N VAL A 244 -14.83 21.22 19.97
CA VAL A 244 -14.17 21.88 18.84
C VAL A 244 -15.17 22.66 17.99
N THR A 245 -14.76 23.84 17.54
CA THR A 245 -15.56 24.76 16.69
C THR A 245 -15.01 24.85 15.27
N TYR A 246 -15.79 25.44 14.36
CA TYR A 246 -15.35 25.77 12.99
C TYR A 246 -14.06 26.61 13.01
N ASP A 247 -14.08 27.72 13.75
CA ASP A 247 -12.96 28.65 13.85
C ASP A 247 -11.70 27.99 14.44
N GLU A 248 -11.85 27.18 15.50
CA GLU A 248 -10.72 26.46 16.09
C GLU A 248 -10.05 25.53 15.07
N MET A 249 -10.83 24.76 14.31
CA MET A 249 -10.27 23.86 13.30
C MET A 249 -9.59 24.59 12.16
N ARG A 250 -10.15 25.71 11.70
CA ARG A 250 -9.49 26.59 10.73
C ARG A 250 -8.15 27.06 11.26
N ASP A 251 -8.13 27.62 12.46
CA ASP A 251 -6.94 28.28 13.01
C ASP A 251 -5.81 27.28 13.28
N LYS A 252 -6.14 26.09 13.81
CA LYS A 252 -5.18 24.98 13.96
C LYS A 252 -4.67 24.51 12.61
N THR A 253 -5.55 24.30 11.62
CA THR A 253 -5.11 23.90 10.27
C THR A 253 -4.18 24.93 9.66
N TYR A 254 -4.53 26.22 9.69
CA TYR A 254 -3.67 27.29 9.18
C TYR A 254 -2.30 27.28 9.84
N ALA A 255 -2.25 27.21 11.18
CA ALA A 255 -0.99 27.26 11.91
C ALA A 255 -0.10 26.04 11.63
N TYR A 256 -0.68 24.84 11.65
CA TYR A 256 0.10 23.59 11.56
C TYR A 256 0.41 23.25 10.11
N ALA A 257 -0.57 23.24 9.20
CA ALA A 257 -0.33 22.88 7.82
C ALA A 257 0.60 23.87 7.10
N ALA A 258 0.52 25.18 7.41
CA ALA A 258 1.50 26.13 6.90
C ALA A 258 2.92 25.86 7.43
N ALA A 259 3.05 25.45 8.70
CA ALA A 259 4.33 25.09 9.28
C ALA A 259 4.92 23.80 8.67
N ILE A 260 4.08 22.83 8.32
CA ILE A 260 4.47 21.63 7.55
C ILE A 260 5.01 22.06 6.19
N LYS A 261 4.24 22.85 5.42
CA LYS A 261 4.63 23.32 4.08
C LYS A 261 5.89 24.20 4.09
N ALA A 262 6.11 24.97 5.16
CA ALA A 262 7.34 25.74 5.32
C ALA A 262 8.56 24.87 5.64
N ALA A 263 8.36 23.76 6.37
CA ALA A 263 9.43 22.81 6.69
C ALA A 263 9.77 21.91 5.49
N ASP A 264 8.76 21.49 4.73
CA ASP A 264 8.88 20.73 3.49
C ASP A 264 7.74 21.11 2.53
N SER A 265 8.06 21.89 1.50
CA SER A 265 7.07 22.35 0.52
C SER A 265 6.54 21.24 -0.40
N SER A 266 7.21 20.09 -0.45
CA SER A 266 6.80 18.94 -1.26
C SER A 266 5.89 17.96 -0.51
N ALA A 267 5.85 18.03 0.82
CA ALA A 267 4.97 17.23 1.66
C ALA A 267 3.50 17.52 1.35
N GLN A 268 2.64 16.50 1.42
CA GLN A 268 1.20 16.59 1.17
C GLN A 268 0.43 16.55 2.50
N THR A 269 -0.48 17.48 2.74
CA THR A 269 -1.30 17.55 3.95
C THR A 269 -2.72 17.04 3.70
N LEU A 270 -3.22 16.26 4.67
CA LEU A 270 -4.52 15.60 4.64
C LEU A 270 -5.35 16.06 5.84
N GLY A 271 -6.56 16.55 5.61
CA GLY A 271 -7.44 17.05 6.66
C GLY A 271 -8.88 17.26 6.21
N PRO A 272 -9.83 17.43 7.15
CA PRO A 272 -9.64 17.53 8.59
C PRO A 272 -9.57 16.18 9.33
N VAL A 273 -9.62 15.05 8.61
CA VAL A 273 -9.56 13.68 9.20
C VAL A 273 -10.79 13.40 10.08
N GLU A 274 -11.99 13.76 9.59
CA GLU A 274 -13.22 13.69 10.39
C GLU A 274 -13.81 12.29 10.49
N TRP A 275 -14.34 11.96 11.68
CA TRP A 275 -14.72 10.60 12.07
C TRP A 275 -15.90 9.98 11.32
N GLY A 276 -16.79 10.80 10.75
CA GLY A 276 -17.98 10.27 10.11
C GLY A 276 -19.11 11.27 9.90
N TRP A 277 -20.27 10.71 9.53
CA TRP A 277 -21.40 11.42 8.92
C TRP A 277 -21.73 12.78 9.53
N CYS A 278 -21.84 12.87 10.86
CA CYS A 278 -22.21 14.13 11.50
C CYS A 278 -21.12 15.20 11.44
N ALA A 279 -19.86 14.81 11.62
CA ALA A 279 -18.74 15.73 11.57
C ALA A 279 -18.49 16.30 10.16
N TYR A 280 -19.04 15.68 9.12
CA TYR A 280 -18.97 16.29 7.78
C TYR A 280 -19.76 17.60 7.69
N PHE A 281 -20.80 17.76 8.53
CA PHE A 281 -21.75 18.88 8.45
C PHE A 281 -21.71 19.80 9.66
N TYR A 282 -21.38 19.30 10.84
CA TYR A 282 -21.48 20.02 12.10
C TYR A 282 -20.20 19.89 12.91
N SER A 283 -19.85 20.94 13.65
CA SER A 283 -18.76 20.86 14.62
C SER A 283 -19.21 20.12 15.88
N ALA A 284 -18.25 19.76 16.72
CA ALA A 284 -18.52 19.20 18.03
C ALA A 284 -19.36 20.15 18.89
N ALA A 285 -19.14 21.46 18.78
CA ALA A 285 -19.92 22.50 19.49
C ALA A 285 -21.41 22.50 19.13
N ASP A 286 -21.77 22.02 17.94
CA ASP A 286 -23.15 21.92 17.49
C ASP A 286 -23.80 20.56 17.79
N GLY A 287 -23.01 19.55 18.15
CA GLY A 287 -23.52 18.27 18.66
C GLY A 287 -24.32 17.45 17.64
N CYS A 288 -23.76 17.24 16.43
CA CYS A 288 -24.33 16.35 15.38
C CYS A 288 -25.71 16.82 14.84
N TYR A 289 -26.06 18.09 15.02
CA TYR A 289 -27.25 18.75 14.47
C TYR A 289 -26.94 20.21 14.11
N PRO A 290 -27.79 20.93 13.33
CA PRO A 290 -27.61 22.37 13.14
C PRO A 290 -27.63 23.11 14.48
N GLY A 291 -26.56 23.83 14.78
CA GLY A 291 -26.43 24.57 16.03
C GLY A 291 -25.93 26.01 15.84
N ALA A 292 -25.49 26.60 16.95
CA ALA A 292 -25.10 28.01 17.01
C ALA A 292 -23.79 28.30 16.25
N ASP A 293 -22.86 27.35 16.22
CA ASP A 293 -21.57 27.50 15.53
C ASP A 293 -21.81 27.53 14.01
N ARG A 294 -22.54 26.56 13.46
CA ARG A 294 -22.96 26.58 12.05
C ARG A 294 -23.78 27.82 11.70
N ALA A 295 -24.66 28.29 12.58
CA ALA A 295 -25.43 29.51 12.35
C ALA A 295 -24.52 30.76 12.28
N ALA A 296 -23.46 30.82 13.10
CA ALA A 296 -22.47 31.89 13.05
C ALA A 296 -21.67 31.90 11.74
N HIS A 297 -21.56 30.75 11.07
CA HIS A 297 -20.87 30.57 9.80
C HIS A 297 -21.81 30.57 8.58
N GLY A 298 -22.92 31.30 8.67
CA GLY A 298 -23.83 31.50 7.54
C GLY A 298 -24.66 30.27 7.18
N ASN A 299 -24.84 29.34 8.13
CA ASN A 299 -25.52 28.06 7.92
C ASN A 299 -24.84 27.15 6.89
N MET A 300 -23.53 27.30 6.71
CA MET A 300 -22.74 26.43 5.84
C MET A 300 -22.36 25.15 6.58
N ASP A 301 -22.41 24.01 5.90
CA ASP A 301 -21.94 22.74 6.46
C ASP A 301 -20.42 22.76 6.64
N PHE A 302 -19.92 22.02 7.63
CA PHE A 302 -18.53 22.12 8.09
C PHE A 302 -17.50 21.83 7.00
N VAL A 303 -17.56 20.70 6.31
CA VAL A 303 -16.57 20.35 5.28
C VAL A 303 -16.52 21.37 4.13
N PRO A 304 -17.66 21.76 3.52
CA PRO A 304 -17.70 22.88 2.57
C PRO A 304 -17.07 24.17 3.08
N TRP A 305 -17.40 24.55 4.33
CA TRP A 305 -16.84 25.76 4.95
C TRP A 305 -15.33 25.64 5.16
N TYR A 306 -14.86 24.49 5.66
CA TYR A 306 -13.44 24.20 5.88
C TYR A 306 -12.63 24.32 4.59
N LEU A 307 -13.10 23.71 3.50
CA LEU A 307 -12.47 23.83 2.18
C LEU A 307 -12.42 25.28 1.69
N GLN A 308 -13.51 26.04 1.87
CA GLN A 308 -13.56 27.45 1.52
C GLN A 308 -12.49 28.25 2.32
N GLN A 309 -12.30 27.94 3.60
CA GLN A 309 -11.25 28.57 4.40
C GLN A 309 -9.85 28.21 3.86
N MET A 310 -9.57 26.94 3.58
CA MET A 310 -8.27 26.54 3.05
C MET A 310 -7.97 27.18 1.68
N LYS A 311 -9.01 27.38 0.85
CA LYS A 311 -8.89 28.15 -0.39
C LYS A 311 -8.59 29.62 -0.13
N ALA A 312 -9.25 30.24 0.84
CA ALA A 312 -9.01 31.63 1.22
C ALA A 312 -7.58 31.84 1.72
N TYR A 313 -7.04 30.89 2.49
CA TYR A 313 -5.63 30.90 2.89
C TYR A 313 -4.70 30.86 1.67
N GLU A 314 -4.90 29.92 0.74
CA GLU A 314 -4.07 29.83 -0.47
C GLU A 314 -4.11 31.12 -1.28
N GLN A 315 -5.29 31.76 -1.43
CA GLN A 315 -5.42 33.04 -2.12
C GLN A 315 -4.67 34.18 -1.43
N ALA A 316 -4.67 34.20 -0.09
CA ALA A 316 -4.00 35.24 0.69
C ALA A 316 -2.47 35.05 0.76
N HIS A 317 -2.00 33.80 0.74
CA HIS A 317 -0.60 33.47 1.03
C HIS A 317 0.18 32.86 -0.14
N GLY A 318 -0.50 32.45 -1.21
CA GLY A 318 0.11 31.79 -2.37
C GLY A 318 0.61 30.37 -2.09
N VAL A 319 0.18 29.75 -0.99
CA VAL A 319 0.59 28.39 -0.57
C VAL A 319 -0.65 27.54 -0.32
N ARG A 320 -0.72 26.39 -1.01
CA ARG A 320 -1.71 25.34 -0.73
C ARG A 320 -1.34 24.62 0.55
N ILE A 321 -2.22 24.70 1.56
CA ILE A 321 -2.03 24.06 2.88
C ILE A 321 -2.94 22.83 3.11
N LEU A 322 -3.77 22.48 2.13
CA LEU A 322 -4.55 21.24 2.13
C LEU A 322 -4.46 20.64 0.73
N ASP A 323 -3.87 19.45 0.63
CA ASP A 323 -3.74 18.73 -0.63
C ASP A 323 -4.84 17.67 -0.78
N TYR A 324 -5.26 17.04 0.33
CA TYR A 324 -6.36 16.07 0.35
C TYR A 324 -7.44 16.47 1.35
N LEU A 325 -8.70 16.43 0.90
CA LEU A 325 -9.86 16.33 1.77
C LEU A 325 -9.90 14.90 2.32
N ASP A 326 -9.75 14.77 3.64
CA ASP A 326 -9.65 13.48 4.30
C ASP A 326 -10.79 13.25 5.30
N LEU A 327 -11.50 12.12 5.15
CA LEU A 327 -12.65 11.73 5.95
C LEU A 327 -12.59 10.23 6.29
N HIS A 328 -13.08 9.85 7.46
CA HIS A 328 -13.25 8.45 7.85
C HIS A 328 -14.67 7.98 7.56
N VAL A 329 -14.85 6.70 7.23
CA VAL A 329 -16.19 6.13 7.00
C VAL A 329 -16.33 4.71 7.51
N TYR A 330 -17.24 4.52 8.46
CA TYR A 330 -17.66 3.22 8.96
C TYR A 330 -19.16 3.02 8.73
N PRO A 331 -19.61 1.80 8.31
CA PRO A 331 -21.03 1.54 8.10
C PRO A 331 -21.79 1.66 9.41
N GLN A 332 -22.82 2.50 9.43
CA GLN A 332 -23.64 2.74 10.62
C GLN A 332 -24.83 1.77 10.72
N VAL A 333 -24.77 0.65 10.00
CA VAL A 333 -25.78 -0.41 10.03
C VAL A 333 -25.42 -1.40 11.14
N ASP A 334 -26.36 -1.66 12.05
CA ASP A 334 -26.13 -2.48 13.25
C ASP A 334 -25.45 -3.82 12.95
N GLY A 335 -24.33 -4.05 13.61
CA GLY A 335 -23.56 -5.29 13.53
C GLY A 335 -22.72 -5.48 12.27
N VAL A 336 -22.73 -4.54 11.31
CA VAL A 336 -21.91 -4.66 10.09
C VAL A 336 -20.42 -4.51 10.41
N TYR A 337 -20.02 -3.41 11.06
CA TYR A 337 -18.65 -3.26 11.57
C TYR A 337 -18.48 -4.10 12.84
N SER A 338 -17.90 -5.28 12.66
CA SER A 338 -17.65 -6.28 13.72
C SER A 338 -16.72 -7.36 13.17
N ASP A 339 -15.87 -7.93 14.01
CA ASP A 339 -15.04 -9.10 13.63
C ASP A 339 -15.88 -10.35 13.37
N SER A 340 -17.05 -10.45 14.00
CA SER A 340 -17.98 -11.56 13.78
C SER A 340 -18.68 -11.46 12.41
N LEU A 341 -18.93 -12.62 11.80
CA LEU A 341 -19.68 -12.72 10.54
C LEU A 341 -21.10 -12.12 10.63
N GLY A 342 -21.73 -12.25 11.81
CA GLY A 342 -23.10 -11.80 12.07
C GLY A 342 -24.18 -12.69 11.44
N SER A 343 -25.44 -12.29 11.61
CA SER A 343 -26.60 -12.98 11.04
C SER A 343 -26.64 -12.87 9.50
N ALA A 344 -27.48 -13.67 8.84
CA ALA A 344 -27.67 -13.57 7.39
C ALA A 344 -28.13 -12.15 6.96
N ALA A 345 -28.92 -11.47 7.79
CA ALA A 345 -29.34 -10.09 7.57
C ALA A 345 -28.16 -9.12 7.62
N VAL A 346 -27.26 -9.26 8.60
CA VAL A 346 -26.01 -8.48 8.71
C VAL A 346 -25.10 -8.74 7.52
N GLN A 347 -24.94 -9.99 7.12
CA GLN A 347 -24.12 -10.37 5.96
C GLN A 347 -24.64 -9.74 4.67
N SER A 348 -25.96 -9.72 4.46
CA SER A 348 -26.57 -9.08 3.30
C SER A 348 -26.48 -7.56 3.37
N ALA A 349 -26.68 -6.97 4.57
CA ALA A 349 -26.53 -5.54 4.79
C ALA A 349 -25.09 -5.08 4.53
N ARG A 350 -24.07 -5.84 4.96
CA ARG A 350 -22.64 -5.57 4.70
C ARG A 350 -22.35 -5.42 3.21
N LEU A 351 -22.91 -6.31 2.38
CA LEU A 351 -22.68 -6.28 0.93
C LEU A 351 -23.47 -5.18 0.20
N ARG A 352 -24.63 -4.78 0.74
CA ARG A 352 -25.44 -3.68 0.17
C ARG A 352 -24.94 -2.31 0.59
N SER A 353 -24.47 -2.16 1.83
CA SER A 353 -24.14 -0.85 2.39
C SER A 353 -22.87 -0.23 1.81
N THR A 354 -22.05 -0.97 1.07
CA THR A 354 -20.95 -0.39 0.26
C THR A 354 -21.46 0.66 -0.73
N ARG A 355 -22.74 0.59 -1.13
CA ARG A 355 -23.42 1.62 -1.93
C ARG A 355 -23.40 3.00 -1.30
N GLN A 356 -23.23 3.12 0.03
CA GLN A 356 -23.08 4.42 0.69
C GLN A 356 -21.89 5.24 0.17
N LEU A 357 -20.91 4.59 -0.46
CA LEU A 357 -19.73 5.25 -1.02
C LEU A 357 -20.01 5.97 -2.35
N TRP A 358 -21.06 5.62 -3.09
CA TRP A 358 -21.24 6.11 -4.47
C TRP A 358 -22.69 6.32 -4.91
N ASP A 359 -23.65 5.60 -4.37
CA ASP A 359 -24.99 5.52 -4.95
C ASP A 359 -25.96 6.55 -4.33
N PRO A 360 -26.37 7.60 -5.08
CA PRO A 360 -27.28 8.61 -4.56
C PRO A 360 -28.72 8.10 -4.35
N SER A 361 -29.05 6.91 -4.86
CA SER A 361 -30.36 6.26 -4.65
C SER A 361 -30.39 5.33 -3.42
N TYR A 362 -29.22 5.01 -2.83
CA TYR A 362 -29.15 4.15 -1.65
C TYR A 362 -29.42 4.97 -0.39
N VAL A 363 -30.57 4.74 0.24
CA VAL A 363 -30.86 5.25 1.59
C VAL A 363 -30.15 4.36 2.61
N HIS A 364 -29.29 4.96 3.42
CA HIS A 364 -28.52 4.23 4.43
C HIS A 364 -29.43 3.49 5.43
N GLU A 365 -29.17 2.20 5.67
CA GLU A 365 -30.05 1.30 6.45
C GLU A 365 -29.91 1.44 7.98
N GLY A 366 -28.95 2.22 8.46
CA GLY A 366 -28.77 2.59 9.87
C GLY A 366 -29.34 3.97 10.22
N TRP A 367 -28.92 4.53 11.36
CA TRP A 367 -29.48 5.79 11.90
C TRP A 367 -29.38 6.99 10.95
N ILE A 368 -28.41 7.00 10.03
CA ILE A 368 -28.24 8.07 9.02
C ILE A 368 -29.51 8.25 8.18
N GLY A 369 -30.19 7.16 7.80
CA GLY A 369 -31.52 7.19 7.19
C GLY A 369 -31.67 7.99 5.89
N GLN A 370 -30.57 8.34 5.20
CA GLN A 370 -30.57 9.15 3.98
C GLN A 370 -29.43 8.75 3.03
N PRO A 371 -29.44 9.22 1.77
CA PRO A 371 -28.36 8.95 0.83
C PRO A 371 -27.03 9.62 1.24
N VAL A 372 -25.99 8.78 1.38
CA VAL A 372 -24.63 9.21 1.75
C VAL A 372 -23.84 9.61 0.51
N TYR A 373 -23.70 8.70 -0.46
CA TYR A 373 -22.95 8.85 -1.72
C TYR A 373 -21.60 9.55 -1.54
N LEU A 374 -20.79 9.03 -0.60
CA LEU A 374 -19.67 9.77 -0.01
C LEU A 374 -18.65 10.29 -1.03
N ILE A 375 -18.17 9.46 -1.96
CA ILE A 375 -17.10 9.86 -2.88
C ILE A 375 -17.60 10.94 -3.85
N PRO A 376 -18.74 10.77 -4.56
CA PRO A 376 -19.30 11.86 -5.37
C PRO A 376 -19.58 13.14 -4.57
N ARG A 377 -20.03 13.00 -3.31
CA ARG A 377 -20.25 14.16 -2.43
C ARG A 377 -18.94 14.90 -2.11
N MET A 378 -17.87 14.16 -1.82
CA MET A 378 -16.54 14.71 -1.59
C MET A 378 -15.99 15.40 -2.85
N GLU A 379 -16.17 14.79 -4.03
CA GLU A 379 -15.81 15.38 -5.32
C GLU A 379 -16.54 16.71 -5.54
N ASP A 380 -17.86 16.74 -5.32
CA ASP A 380 -18.67 17.96 -5.41
C ASP A 380 -18.17 19.05 -4.44
N TRP A 381 -17.83 18.69 -3.21
CA TRP A 381 -17.30 19.64 -2.24
C TRP A 381 -15.93 20.19 -2.66
N ALA A 382 -15.00 19.31 -3.04
CA ALA A 382 -13.67 19.72 -3.50
C ALA A 382 -13.77 20.61 -4.74
N ALA A 383 -14.56 20.21 -5.75
CA ALA A 383 -14.74 20.96 -6.99
C ALA A 383 -15.37 22.34 -6.78
N ASN A 384 -16.31 22.48 -5.84
CA ASN A 384 -17.01 23.75 -5.62
C ASN A 384 -16.28 24.70 -4.66
N TYR A 385 -15.59 24.19 -3.64
CA TYR A 385 -15.05 25.01 -2.55
C TYR A 385 -13.52 25.10 -2.56
N TYR A 386 -12.81 24.10 -3.10
CA TYR A 386 -11.36 24.15 -3.23
C TYR A 386 -10.85 23.30 -4.42
N PRO A 387 -11.06 23.74 -5.67
CA PRO A 387 -10.68 22.97 -6.85
C PRO A 387 -9.22 22.50 -6.84
N GLY A 388 -8.98 21.28 -7.30
CA GLY A 388 -7.66 20.64 -7.32
C GLY A 388 -7.26 19.97 -6.00
N THR A 389 -8.10 20.02 -4.97
CA THR A 389 -7.93 19.20 -3.75
C THR A 389 -8.31 17.75 -4.06
N LYS A 390 -7.44 16.83 -3.66
CA LYS A 390 -7.62 15.38 -3.80
C LYS A 390 -8.51 14.81 -2.70
N LEU A 391 -8.91 13.55 -2.84
CA LEU A 391 -9.82 12.89 -1.91
C LEU A 391 -9.15 11.71 -1.19
N ALA A 392 -9.23 11.70 0.14
CA ALA A 392 -8.70 10.64 0.97
C ALA A 392 -9.79 10.06 1.89
N ILE A 393 -9.75 8.74 2.06
CA ILE A 393 -10.48 8.03 3.11
C ILE A 393 -9.48 7.27 3.97
N THR A 394 -8.89 7.93 4.97
CA THR A 394 -7.81 7.32 5.76
C THR A 394 -8.25 6.29 6.80
N GLU A 395 -9.55 6.16 7.03
CA GLU A 395 -10.10 5.02 7.76
C GLU A 395 -11.42 4.56 7.17
N TYR A 396 -11.49 3.27 6.91
CA TYR A 396 -12.73 2.55 6.65
C TYR A 396 -12.59 1.10 7.08
N ASN A 397 -13.69 0.46 7.49
CA ASN A 397 -13.76 -0.99 7.65
C ASN A 397 -15.21 -1.48 7.66
N TRP A 398 -15.52 -2.51 6.87
CA TRP A 398 -16.86 -3.13 6.80
C TRP A 398 -17.02 -4.39 7.66
N GLY A 399 -16.00 -4.75 8.45
CA GLY A 399 -15.98 -5.89 9.35
C GLY A 399 -15.84 -7.24 8.66
N ALA A 400 -15.81 -8.29 9.49
CA ALA A 400 -15.79 -9.70 9.10
C ALA A 400 -14.66 -10.08 8.11
N LEU A 401 -13.50 -9.42 8.20
CA LEU A 401 -12.35 -9.65 7.31
C LEU A 401 -11.77 -11.06 7.41
N GLY A 402 -12.08 -11.80 8.48
CA GLY A 402 -11.80 -13.24 8.61
C GLY A 402 -12.72 -14.16 7.80
N TYR A 403 -13.71 -13.62 7.07
CA TYR A 403 -14.74 -14.39 6.37
C TYR A 403 -14.92 -13.94 4.92
N MET A 404 -15.40 -14.86 4.07
CA MET A 404 -15.67 -14.57 2.66
C MET A 404 -16.63 -13.39 2.48
N ASN A 405 -17.61 -13.19 3.37
CA ASN A 405 -18.53 -12.05 3.28
C ASN A 405 -17.83 -10.70 3.46
N GLY A 406 -16.86 -10.59 4.38
CA GLY A 406 -16.02 -9.39 4.50
C GLY A 406 -15.09 -9.22 3.31
N ALA A 407 -14.54 -10.31 2.77
CA ALA A 407 -13.72 -10.28 1.56
C ALA A 407 -14.48 -9.78 0.32
N LEU A 408 -15.74 -10.19 0.14
CA LEU A 408 -16.60 -9.71 -0.93
C LEU A 408 -16.87 -8.20 -0.80
N ALA A 409 -17.19 -7.73 0.41
CA ALA A 409 -17.37 -6.30 0.68
C ALA A 409 -16.08 -5.52 0.40
N GLN A 410 -14.93 -6.03 0.85
CA GLN A 410 -13.63 -5.40 0.64
C GLN A 410 -13.26 -5.32 -0.84
N ALA A 411 -13.44 -6.40 -1.61
CA ALA A 411 -13.16 -6.40 -3.05
C ALA A 411 -14.10 -5.45 -3.82
N ASP A 412 -15.34 -5.31 -3.35
CA ASP A 412 -16.31 -4.36 -3.91
C ASP A 412 -15.90 -2.92 -3.63
N ILE A 413 -15.48 -2.62 -2.39
CA ILE A 413 -15.00 -1.29 -1.98
C ILE A 413 -13.77 -0.87 -2.80
N LEU A 414 -12.78 -1.76 -3.00
CA LEU A 414 -11.60 -1.45 -3.81
C LEU A 414 -11.96 -1.12 -5.27
N GLY A 415 -12.96 -1.83 -5.82
CA GLY A 415 -13.48 -1.54 -7.15
C GLY A 415 -14.22 -0.21 -7.23
N ILE A 416 -15.02 0.12 -6.20
CA ILE A 416 -15.71 1.40 -6.06
C ILE A 416 -14.70 2.54 -6.01
N PHE A 417 -13.67 2.45 -5.17
CA PHE A 417 -12.64 3.48 -5.05
C PHE A 417 -11.97 3.80 -6.39
N GLY A 418 -11.58 2.77 -7.15
CA GLY A 418 -10.97 2.96 -8.46
C GLY A 418 -11.93 3.51 -9.51
N ARG A 419 -13.22 3.15 -9.45
CA ARG A 419 -14.25 3.63 -10.40
C ARG A 419 -14.70 5.06 -10.12
N GLU A 420 -14.79 5.44 -8.84
CA GLU A 420 -15.25 6.76 -8.39
C GLU A 420 -14.09 7.76 -8.25
N GLY A 421 -12.90 7.46 -8.78
CA GLY A 421 -11.80 8.43 -8.79
C GLY A 421 -11.24 8.84 -7.43
N LEU A 422 -11.37 7.99 -6.39
CA LEU A 422 -10.77 8.29 -5.08
C LEU A 422 -9.23 8.31 -5.18
N ASP A 423 -8.58 9.29 -4.55
CA ASP A 423 -7.13 9.43 -4.66
C ASP A 423 -6.35 8.61 -3.63
N LEU A 424 -6.91 8.36 -2.43
CA LEU A 424 -6.21 7.66 -1.36
C LEU A 424 -7.21 6.97 -0.42
N ALA A 425 -6.89 5.75 0.03
CA ALA A 425 -7.66 5.09 1.07
C ALA A 425 -6.79 4.16 1.91
N THR A 426 -7.08 4.06 3.21
CA THR A 426 -6.42 3.12 4.10
C THR A 426 -7.40 2.33 4.96
N LEU A 427 -7.39 1.00 4.80
CA LEU A 427 -8.18 0.09 5.63
C LEU A 427 -7.79 0.24 7.11
N TRP A 428 -8.75 0.39 8.02
CA TRP A 428 -8.50 0.36 9.46
C TRP A 428 -8.68 -1.06 10.02
N GLY A 429 -7.86 -1.47 10.99
CA GLY A 429 -7.93 -2.82 11.58
C GLY A 429 -7.49 -3.92 10.62
N THR A 430 -6.33 -3.73 9.98
CA THR A 430 -5.72 -4.73 9.08
C THR A 430 -5.57 -6.08 9.79
N PRO A 431 -6.07 -7.19 9.23
CA PRO A 431 -5.89 -8.50 9.84
C PRO A 431 -4.41 -8.87 9.96
N ASP A 432 -3.98 -9.29 11.14
CA ASP A 432 -2.62 -9.84 11.34
C ASP A 432 -2.43 -11.18 10.62
N ASP A 433 -3.52 -11.93 10.44
CA ASP A 433 -3.50 -13.19 9.70
C ASP A 433 -3.27 -12.92 8.21
N PHE A 434 -2.06 -13.24 7.75
CA PHE A 434 -1.62 -13.15 6.37
C PHE A 434 -2.54 -13.89 5.37
N ASN A 435 -3.29 -14.88 5.84
CA ASN A 435 -4.22 -15.67 5.03
C ASN A 435 -5.70 -15.32 5.27
N ALA A 436 -5.99 -14.22 5.97
CA ALA A 436 -7.37 -13.78 6.15
C ALA A 436 -8.04 -13.49 4.80
N PRO A 437 -9.32 -13.86 4.61
CA PRO A 437 -10.08 -13.55 3.40
C PRO A 437 -10.04 -12.07 2.98
N GLY A 438 -10.01 -11.15 3.94
CA GLY A 438 -9.84 -9.71 3.69
C GLY A 438 -8.53 -9.38 2.97
N ILE A 439 -7.42 -10.04 3.30
CA ILE A 439 -6.13 -9.86 2.61
C ILE A 439 -6.19 -10.45 1.19
N PHE A 440 -6.89 -11.58 1.00
CA PHE A 440 -7.11 -12.13 -0.34
C PHE A 440 -7.92 -11.19 -1.25
N ALA A 441 -8.82 -10.37 -0.70
CA ALA A 441 -9.49 -9.34 -1.48
C ALA A 441 -8.50 -8.31 -2.06
N PHE A 442 -7.47 -7.91 -1.30
CA PHE A 442 -6.38 -7.06 -1.82
C PHE A 442 -5.50 -7.81 -2.82
N ARG A 443 -5.14 -9.07 -2.55
CA ARG A 443 -4.35 -9.90 -3.48
C ARG A 443 -5.03 -10.01 -4.84
N MET A 444 -6.36 -10.16 -4.90
CA MET A 444 -7.09 -10.19 -6.17
C MET A 444 -6.83 -8.93 -7.03
N TYR A 445 -6.59 -7.76 -6.43
CA TYR A 445 -6.25 -6.52 -7.14
C TYR A 445 -4.74 -6.29 -7.31
N ARG A 446 -3.89 -6.84 -6.45
CA ARG A 446 -2.49 -6.41 -6.33
C ARG A 446 -1.44 -7.49 -6.51
N ASN A 447 -1.81 -8.76 -6.33
CA ASN A 447 -0.91 -9.90 -6.41
C ASN A 447 -1.70 -11.21 -6.63
N TYR A 448 -2.53 -11.26 -7.68
CA TYR A 448 -3.52 -12.35 -7.82
C TYR A 448 -2.89 -13.69 -8.24
N ASP A 449 -1.66 -13.65 -8.78
CA ASP A 449 -0.90 -14.79 -9.26
C ASP A 449 0.31 -15.14 -8.39
N GLY A 450 0.56 -14.37 -7.32
CA GLY A 450 1.74 -14.51 -6.47
C GLY A 450 3.04 -13.98 -7.09
N ALA A 451 2.99 -13.38 -8.28
CA ALA A 451 4.14 -12.84 -9.00
C ALA A 451 4.13 -11.29 -9.10
N GLY A 452 3.21 -10.63 -8.39
CA GLY A 452 3.07 -9.18 -8.36
C GLY A 452 2.21 -8.62 -9.49
N SER A 453 1.52 -9.46 -10.28
CA SER A 453 0.57 -8.94 -11.26
C SER A 453 -0.63 -8.29 -10.58
N ALA A 454 -1.03 -7.13 -11.10
CA ALA A 454 -2.10 -6.31 -10.53
C ALA A 454 -3.28 -6.10 -11.49
N PHE A 455 -4.38 -5.60 -10.96
CA PHE A 455 -5.47 -5.01 -11.72
C PHE A 455 -4.96 -3.81 -12.56
N GLY A 456 -5.74 -3.40 -13.56
CA GLY A 456 -5.42 -2.23 -14.37
C GLY A 456 -5.38 -0.93 -13.57
N ASP A 457 -4.56 0.01 -14.03
CA ASP A 457 -4.34 1.35 -13.47
C ASP A 457 -5.17 2.43 -14.19
N THR A 458 -5.91 2.08 -15.24
CA THR A 458 -6.82 2.99 -15.94
C THR A 458 -8.24 2.43 -15.91
N SER A 459 -9.10 3.01 -15.07
CA SER A 459 -10.52 2.69 -14.99
C SER A 459 -11.20 2.91 -16.34
N VAL A 460 -12.16 2.06 -16.68
CA VAL A 460 -13.03 2.20 -17.85
C VAL A 460 -14.47 1.88 -17.47
N GLN A 461 -15.42 2.35 -18.27
CA GLN A 461 -16.83 2.13 -18.03
C GLN A 461 -17.15 0.63 -17.89
N SER A 462 -17.78 0.29 -16.78
CA SER A 462 -18.32 -1.03 -16.48
C SER A 462 -19.64 -0.89 -15.74
N SER A 463 -20.61 -1.77 -16.05
CA SER A 463 -21.92 -1.75 -15.38
C SER A 463 -22.51 -3.15 -15.25
N SER A 464 -23.33 -3.31 -14.22
CA SER A 464 -24.15 -4.48 -13.97
C SER A 464 -25.61 -4.07 -13.90
N ALA A 465 -26.51 -4.86 -14.49
CA ALA A 465 -27.94 -4.63 -14.36
C ALA A 465 -28.44 -4.79 -12.91
N ASP A 466 -27.67 -5.48 -12.04
CA ASP A 466 -27.89 -5.53 -10.60
C ASP A 466 -26.56 -5.74 -9.84
N GLN A 467 -25.89 -4.62 -9.53
CA GLN A 467 -24.62 -4.61 -8.80
C GLN A 467 -24.75 -5.09 -7.34
N SER A 468 -25.98 -5.20 -6.80
CA SER A 468 -26.21 -5.78 -5.47
C SER A 468 -26.06 -7.30 -5.47
N GLN A 469 -26.27 -7.95 -6.63
CA GLN A 469 -26.05 -9.38 -6.82
C GLN A 469 -24.69 -9.69 -7.43
N LEU A 470 -24.32 -8.98 -8.50
CA LEU A 470 -23.08 -9.23 -9.25
C LEU A 470 -22.44 -7.89 -9.60
N ALA A 471 -21.35 -7.55 -8.94
CA ALA A 471 -20.59 -6.35 -9.26
C ALA A 471 -19.53 -6.65 -10.33
N VAL A 472 -19.24 -5.64 -11.18
CA VAL A 472 -18.15 -5.69 -12.16
C VAL A 472 -17.40 -4.36 -12.12
N TYR A 473 -16.08 -4.44 -12.13
CA TYR A 473 -15.16 -3.31 -12.27
C TYR A 473 -14.16 -3.64 -13.37
N ALA A 474 -13.88 -2.69 -14.25
CA ALA A 474 -12.99 -2.88 -15.39
C ALA A 474 -11.90 -1.81 -15.42
N ALA A 475 -10.68 -2.24 -15.72
CA ALA A 475 -9.56 -1.33 -15.94
C ALA A 475 -8.59 -1.88 -16.99
N LYS A 476 -7.94 -0.99 -17.72
CA LYS A 476 -6.81 -1.30 -18.59
C LYS A 476 -5.51 -1.17 -17.81
N ARG A 477 -4.56 -2.06 -18.08
CA ARG A 477 -3.15 -1.85 -17.76
C ARG A 477 -2.52 -0.96 -18.83
N SER A 478 -2.06 0.22 -18.45
CA SER A 478 -1.38 1.17 -19.34
C SER A 478 -0.20 0.49 -20.04
N ALA A 479 0.52 -0.37 -19.33
CA ALA A 479 1.60 -1.24 -19.75
C ALA A 479 1.47 -1.92 -21.11
N SER A 480 0.34 -2.59 -21.25
CA SER A 480 0.18 -3.72 -22.15
C SER A 480 -1.11 -3.61 -22.95
N GLY A 481 -1.98 -2.66 -22.58
CA GLY A 481 -3.35 -2.58 -23.04
C GLY A 481 -4.22 -3.72 -22.54
N THR A 482 -3.74 -4.60 -21.65
CA THR A 482 -4.55 -5.70 -21.10
C THR A 482 -5.76 -5.16 -20.35
N LEU A 483 -6.94 -5.70 -20.63
CA LEU A 483 -8.17 -5.37 -19.91
C LEU A 483 -8.37 -6.37 -18.76
N THR A 484 -8.49 -5.87 -17.54
CA THR A 484 -8.77 -6.67 -16.35
C THR A 484 -10.19 -6.40 -15.86
N LEU A 485 -10.94 -7.46 -15.57
CA LEU A 485 -12.32 -7.39 -15.08
C LEU A 485 -12.41 -8.06 -13.71
N MET A 486 -12.73 -7.31 -12.67
CA MET A 486 -13.06 -7.86 -11.35
C MET A 486 -14.56 -8.09 -11.26
N VAL A 487 -14.99 -9.34 -11.08
CA VAL A 487 -16.40 -9.72 -10.98
C VAL A 487 -16.66 -10.38 -9.64
N ILE A 488 -17.65 -9.86 -8.90
CA ILE A 488 -17.92 -10.25 -7.51
C ILE A 488 -19.36 -10.76 -7.39
N ASN A 489 -19.52 -12.07 -7.21
CA ASN A 489 -20.83 -12.66 -6.95
C ASN A 489 -21.13 -12.59 -5.45
N LYS A 490 -22.10 -11.73 -5.10
CA LYS A 490 -22.57 -11.46 -3.74
C LYS A 490 -23.72 -12.38 -3.32
N THR A 491 -24.15 -13.28 -4.20
CA THR A 491 -25.27 -14.20 -3.94
C THR A 491 -24.79 -15.53 -3.35
N ALA A 492 -25.69 -16.23 -2.68
CA ALA A 492 -25.46 -17.58 -2.15
C ALA A 492 -25.56 -18.68 -3.22
N SER A 493 -25.68 -18.34 -4.51
CA SER A 493 -25.82 -19.31 -5.60
C SER A 493 -24.86 -19.00 -6.74
N THR A 494 -24.52 -20.03 -7.51
CA THR A 494 -23.80 -19.80 -8.78
C THR A 494 -24.72 -19.09 -9.75
N ILE A 495 -24.21 -18.02 -10.36
CA ILE A 495 -24.93 -17.28 -11.39
C ILE A 495 -24.15 -17.28 -12.71
N THR A 496 -24.87 -17.37 -13.81
CA THR A 496 -24.33 -17.28 -15.17
C THR A 496 -24.84 -15.99 -15.80
N SER A 497 -23.92 -15.18 -16.29
CA SER A 497 -24.22 -13.86 -16.86
C SER A 497 -23.50 -13.68 -18.19
N ASP A 498 -24.17 -12.97 -19.10
CA ASP A 498 -23.56 -12.46 -20.32
C ASP A 498 -22.81 -11.15 -20.02
N LEU A 499 -21.58 -11.05 -20.50
CA LEU A 499 -20.79 -9.84 -20.49
C LEU A 499 -20.68 -9.31 -21.92
N ALA A 500 -21.24 -8.12 -22.16
CA ALA A 500 -21.07 -7.39 -23.40
C ALA A 500 -19.76 -6.59 -23.36
N LEU A 501 -18.92 -6.76 -24.39
CA LEU A 501 -17.65 -6.05 -24.53
C LEU A 501 -17.71 -5.09 -25.72
N SER A 502 -17.18 -3.89 -25.54
CA SER A 502 -17.01 -2.89 -26.60
C SER A 502 -15.76 -2.03 -26.37
N GLY A 503 -15.29 -1.34 -27.40
CA GLY A 503 -14.11 -0.48 -27.30
C GLY A 503 -12.78 -1.21 -27.05
N PHE A 504 -12.74 -2.53 -27.29
CA PHE A 504 -11.59 -3.38 -27.04
C PHE A 504 -11.42 -4.46 -28.12
N GLN A 505 -10.19 -4.76 -28.49
CA GLN A 505 -9.85 -5.89 -29.37
C GLN A 505 -9.12 -6.94 -28.53
N PRO A 506 -9.81 -8.00 -28.08
CA PRO A 506 -9.20 -9.05 -27.27
C PRO A 506 -8.48 -10.08 -28.13
N VAL A 507 -7.53 -10.80 -27.54
CA VAL A 507 -7.17 -12.13 -28.04
C VAL A 507 -8.30 -13.13 -27.73
N ASP A 508 -8.31 -14.31 -28.38
CA ASP A 508 -9.44 -15.24 -28.32
C ASP A 508 -9.64 -15.92 -26.94
N THR A 509 -8.68 -15.78 -26.01
CA THR A 509 -8.74 -16.34 -24.66
C THR A 509 -8.37 -15.34 -23.57
N ALA A 510 -9.01 -15.46 -22.41
CA ALA A 510 -8.72 -14.68 -21.22
C ALA A 510 -8.39 -15.60 -20.05
N GLN A 511 -7.38 -15.24 -19.27
CA GLN A 511 -7.03 -15.97 -18.06
C GLN A 511 -8.05 -15.65 -16.97
N VAL A 512 -8.35 -16.64 -16.12
CA VAL A 512 -9.33 -16.50 -15.04
C VAL A 512 -8.71 -16.91 -13.71
N TYR A 513 -8.79 -16.03 -12.73
CA TYR A 513 -8.34 -16.26 -11.35
C TYR A 513 -9.51 -16.12 -10.40
N ARG A 514 -9.61 -17.01 -9.40
CA ARG A 514 -10.78 -17.04 -8.51
C ARG A 514 -10.40 -17.25 -7.06
N TYR A 515 -11.02 -16.47 -6.19
CA TYR A 515 -11.04 -16.66 -4.74
C TYR A 515 -12.47 -16.92 -4.27
N SER A 516 -12.69 -17.99 -3.50
CA SER A 516 -14.00 -18.36 -2.97
C SER A 516 -13.89 -19.36 -1.82
N SER A 517 -15.03 -19.72 -1.21
CA SER A 517 -15.10 -20.76 -0.18
C SER A 517 -14.65 -22.16 -0.63
N ALA A 518 -14.41 -22.38 -1.93
CA ALA A 518 -13.82 -23.63 -2.42
C ALA A 518 -12.35 -23.79 -1.99
N ASN A 519 -11.63 -22.68 -1.82
CA ASN A 519 -10.28 -22.67 -1.27
C ASN A 519 -10.00 -21.30 -0.63
N LEU A 520 -10.15 -21.21 0.70
CA LEU A 520 -9.89 -19.97 1.43
C LEU A 520 -8.40 -19.66 1.60
N GLY A 521 -7.51 -20.62 1.31
CA GLY A 521 -6.06 -20.48 1.45
C GLY A 521 -5.33 -20.11 0.16
N ALA A 522 -6.00 -20.00 -0.99
CA ALA A 522 -5.34 -19.63 -2.24
C ALA A 522 -6.30 -19.03 -3.28
N ILE A 523 -5.74 -18.17 -4.13
CA ILE A 523 -6.36 -17.79 -5.40
C ILE A 523 -6.05 -18.90 -6.41
N VAL A 524 -7.07 -19.40 -7.09
CA VAL A 524 -6.95 -20.55 -8.00
C VAL A 524 -7.12 -20.09 -9.44
N LYS A 525 -6.10 -20.30 -10.27
CA LYS A 525 -6.21 -20.16 -11.73
C LYS A 525 -7.18 -21.21 -12.28
N GLN A 526 -8.19 -20.75 -12.99
CA GLN A 526 -9.21 -21.59 -13.64
C GLN A 526 -8.82 -21.89 -15.09
N ALA A 527 -9.66 -22.67 -15.79
CA ALA A 527 -9.57 -22.76 -17.24
C ALA A 527 -9.78 -21.38 -17.88
N ASP A 528 -9.06 -21.12 -18.96
CA ASP A 528 -9.17 -19.87 -19.70
C ASP A 528 -10.58 -19.72 -20.30
N GLN A 529 -11.08 -18.49 -20.28
CA GLN A 529 -12.37 -18.11 -20.83
C GLN A 529 -12.21 -17.76 -22.31
N ALA A 530 -13.02 -18.35 -23.19
CA ALA A 530 -13.09 -17.91 -24.58
C ALA A 530 -13.73 -16.51 -24.65
N VAL A 531 -13.11 -15.59 -25.39
CA VAL A 531 -13.55 -14.19 -25.51
C VAL A 531 -13.67 -13.79 -26.98
N THR A 532 -14.68 -12.97 -27.27
CA THR A 532 -14.84 -12.33 -28.58
C THR A 532 -14.86 -10.82 -28.41
N SER A 533 -14.74 -10.07 -29.51
CA SER A 533 -14.88 -8.60 -29.49
C SER A 533 -16.27 -8.12 -29.04
N SER A 534 -17.30 -8.97 -29.08
CA SER A 534 -18.64 -8.70 -28.53
C SER A 534 -18.83 -9.12 -27.08
N GLY A 535 -17.87 -9.85 -26.50
CA GLY A 535 -17.93 -10.36 -25.12
C GLY A 535 -18.03 -11.87 -25.01
N PHE A 536 -18.58 -12.36 -23.91
CA PHE A 536 -18.66 -13.78 -23.55
C PHE A 536 -19.72 -14.05 -22.47
N THR A 537 -20.06 -15.33 -22.26
CA THR A 537 -20.88 -15.79 -21.14
C THR A 537 -19.99 -16.54 -20.15
N ALA A 538 -20.14 -16.27 -18.85
CA ALA A 538 -19.37 -16.93 -17.80
C ALA A 538 -20.22 -17.24 -16.57
N SER A 539 -19.79 -18.24 -15.79
CA SER A 539 -20.40 -18.65 -14.54
C SER A 539 -19.53 -18.26 -13.34
N TYR A 540 -20.17 -17.63 -12.36
CA TYR A 540 -19.55 -17.11 -11.15
C TYR A 540 -20.11 -17.87 -9.94
N PRO A 541 -19.30 -18.70 -9.23
CA PRO A 541 -19.74 -19.43 -8.06
C PRO A 541 -20.31 -18.51 -6.98
N ALA A 542 -21.18 -19.06 -6.12
CA ALA A 542 -21.68 -18.36 -4.93
C ALA A 542 -20.53 -17.75 -4.12
N ASN A 543 -20.73 -16.53 -3.60
CA ASN A 543 -19.77 -15.84 -2.73
C ASN A 543 -18.32 -15.90 -3.25
N SER A 544 -18.09 -15.42 -4.47
CA SER A 544 -16.79 -15.51 -5.12
C SER A 544 -16.32 -14.18 -5.72
N ILE A 545 -15.00 -14.03 -5.76
CA ILE A 545 -14.29 -12.95 -6.45
C ILE A 545 -13.58 -13.60 -7.64
N THR A 546 -13.88 -13.15 -8.85
CA THR A 546 -13.30 -13.67 -10.08
C THR A 546 -12.64 -12.53 -10.85
N LEU A 547 -11.34 -12.65 -11.10
CA LEU A 547 -10.60 -11.76 -11.99
C LEU A 547 -10.47 -12.41 -13.36
N ILE A 548 -10.82 -11.66 -14.41
CA ILE A 548 -10.66 -12.07 -15.81
C ILE A 548 -9.64 -11.12 -16.45
N VAL A 549 -8.56 -11.68 -16.99
CA VAL A 549 -7.45 -10.95 -17.60
C VAL A 549 -7.48 -11.19 -19.10
N ILE A 550 -7.80 -10.16 -19.86
CA ILE A 550 -8.05 -10.21 -21.31
C ILE A 550 -6.92 -9.43 -22.02
N PRO A 551 -5.90 -10.12 -22.57
CA PRO A 551 -4.86 -9.47 -23.34
C PRO A 551 -5.45 -8.78 -24.59
N SER A 552 -4.86 -7.65 -24.99
CA SER A 552 -5.25 -6.99 -26.23
C SER A 552 -4.56 -7.63 -27.44
N SER A 553 -5.31 -7.85 -28.53
CA SER A 553 -4.71 -8.24 -29.82
C SER A 553 -3.93 -7.10 -30.48
N ALA A 554 -4.16 -5.85 -30.05
CA ALA A 554 -3.39 -4.67 -30.49
C ALA A 554 -2.03 -4.56 -29.79
N SER A 555 -1.78 -5.40 -28.77
CA SER A 555 -0.47 -5.54 -28.14
C SER A 555 0.43 -6.39 -29.05
N GLN A 556 0.87 -5.82 -30.18
CA GLN A 556 2.17 -6.25 -30.71
C GLN A 556 3.18 -5.79 -29.68
N THR A 557 3.81 -6.75 -29.02
CA THR A 557 4.95 -6.47 -28.17
C THR A 557 6.00 -5.74 -28.98
N THR A 558 6.64 -4.74 -28.35
CA THR A 558 7.69 -3.92 -28.99
C THR A 558 8.73 -4.80 -29.67
N PHE A 559 9.12 -5.89 -29.01
CA PHE A 559 9.99 -6.90 -29.58
C PHE A 559 9.20 -8.14 -29.99
N VAL A 560 9.44 -8.63 -31.20
CA VAL A 560 8.72 -9.79 -31.75
C VAL A 560 9.08 -11.11 -31.06
N ASP A 561 10.20 -11.14 -30.33
CA ASP A 561 10.72 -12.28 -29.58
C ASP A 561 10.53 -12.16 -28.06
N VAL A 562 9.82 -11.13 -27.60
CA VAL A 562 9.45 -10.95 -26.19
C VAL A 562 7.94 -10.78 -26.10
N PRO A 563 7.18 -11.89 -26.08
CA PRO A 563 5.72 -11.82 -25.95
C PRO A 563 5.32 -11.25 -24.57
N ALA A 564 4.09 -10.76 -24.45
CA ALA A 564 3.62 -10.05 -23.25
C ALA A 564 3.53 -10.96 -22.00
N ASP A 565 3.52 -12.29 -22.20
CA ASP A 565 3.56 -13.31 -21.16
C ASP A 565 4.99 -13.78 -20.81
N HIS A 566 6.02 -13.23 -21.46
CA HIS A 566 7.41 -13.51 -21.10
C HIS A 566 7.66 -13.05 -19.65
N PRO A 567 8.27 -13.88 -18.77
CA PRO A 567 8.45 -13.54 -17.35
C PRO A 567 9.18 -12.22 -17.07
N LEU A 568 10.00 -11.80 -18.03
CA LEU A 568 10.78 -10.56 -17.97
C LEU A 568 10.27 -9.46 -18.91
N TYR A 569 9.07 -9.61 -19.50
CA TYR A 569 8.49 -8.65 -20.45
C TYR A 569 8.50 -7.21 -19.92
N ALA A 570 7.96 -6.99 -18.71
CA ALA A 570 7.84 -5.66 -18.13
C ALA A 570 9.21 -4.98 -17.98
N TYR A 571 10.22 -5.72 -17.54
CA TYR A 571 11.59 -5.20 -17.37
C TYR A 571 12.25 -4.89 -18.71
N ILE A 572 12.08 -5.76 -19.70
CA ILE A 572 12.62 -5.57 -21.04
C ILE A 572 11.98 -4.36 -21.72
N GLN A 573 10.66 -4.22 -21.59
CA GLN A 573 9.90 -3.10 -22.13
C GLN A 573 10.29 -1.78 -21.45
N ALA A 574 10.38 -1.76 -20.11
CA ALA A 574 10.86 -0.59 -19.35
C ALA A 574 12.27 -0.16 -19.79
N LEU A 575 13.16 -1.11 -20.04
CA LEU A 575 14.51 -0.84 -20.51
C LEU A 575 14.49 -0.16 -21.90
N TYR A 576 13.59 -0.60 -22.79
CA TYR A 576 13.43 -0.01 -24.13
C TYR A 576 12.80 1.39 -24.08
N ASP A 577 11.70 1.55 -23.33
CA ASP A 577 10.95 2.81 -23.25
C ASP A 577 11.80 3.95 -22.67
N ASN A 578 12.74 3.61 -21.79
CA ASN A 578 13.68 4.57 -21.20
C ASN A 578 14.98 4.74 -22.03
N GLY A 579 15.05 4.13 -23.21
CA GLY A 579 16.15 4.31 -24.17
C GLY A 579 17.45 3.61 -23.79
N TYR A 580 17.44 2.68 -22.83
CA TYR A 580 18.64 1.96 -22.42
C TYR A 580 19.06 0.87 -23.41
N THR A 581 18.12 0.34 -24.20
CA THR A 581 18.36 -0.69 -25.22
C THR A 581 17.68 -0.34 -26.54
N ALA A 582 18.26 -0.75 -27.67
CA ALA A 582 17.62 -0.73 -28.99
C ALA A 582 17.22 -2.14 -29.46
N GLY A 583 17.43 -3.16 -28.61
CA GLY A 583 17.32 -4.57 -29.01
C GLY A 583 18.60 -5.14 -29.62
N CYS A 584 18.56 -6.43 -29.96
CA CYS A 584 19.61 -7.15 -30.69
C CYS A 584 19.42 -7.06 -32.22
N SER A 585 18.23 -6.71 -32.70
CA SER A 585 17.91 -6.47 -34.11
C SER A 585 16.86 -5.37 -34.20
N THR A 586 16.93 -4.54 -35.24
CA THR A 586 15.97 -3.46 -35.50
C THR A 586 14.92 -3.81 -36.56
N SER A 587 15.11 -4.89 -37.32
CA SER A 587 14.15 -5.37 -38.33
C SER A 587 14.31 -6.87 -38.63
N PRO A 588 13.41 -7.74 -38.10
CA PRO A 588 12.37 -7.41 -37.13
C PRO A 588 12.98 -6.93 -35.81
N LEU A 589 12.24 -6.08 -35.08
CA LEU A 589 12.69 -5.56 -33.78
C LEU A 589 12.72 -6.70 -32.77
N MET A 590 13.91 -7.08 -32.28
CA MET A 590 14.10 -8.21 -31.34
C MET A 590 14.96 -7.78 -30.15
N TYR A 591 14.70 -8.35 -28.97
CA TYR A 591 15.50 -8.10 -27.76
C TYR A 591 16.58 -9.16 -27.51
N CYS A 592 16.32 -10.41 -27.91
CA CYS A 592 17.08 -11.62 -27.66
C CYS A 592 17.23 -11.93 -26.15
N PRO A 593 16.13 -12.16 -25.39
CA PRO A 593 16.18 -12.28 -23.93
C PRO A 593 17.11 -13.40 -23.43
N ASP A 594 17.17 -14.53 -24.13
CA ASP A 594 17.95 -15.71 -23.73
C ASP A 594 19.44 -15.66 -24.13
N THR A 595 19.88 -14.59 -24.80
CA THR A 595 21.29 -14.46 -25.17
C THR A 595 22.09 -14.09 -23.92
N ILE A 596 23.15 -14.84 -23.65
CA ILE A 596 24.07 -14.55 -22.55
C ILE A 596 24.77 -13.21 -22.78
N LEU A 597 24.77 -12.36 -21.76
CA LEU A 597 25.50 -11.09 -21.78
C LEU A 597 27.00 -11.33 -21.80
N ASP A 598 27.67 -10.69 -22.75
CA ASP A 598 29.12 -10.54 -22.76
C ASP A 598 29.52 -9.18 -22.19
N ARG A 599 30.83 -9.00 -21.96
CA ARG A 599 31.38 -7.73 -21.44
C ARG A 599 31.17 -6.57 -22.40
N ALA A 600 31.16 -6.82 -23.71
CA ALA A 600 30.88 -5.80 -24.71
C ALA A 600 29.47 -5.20 -24.55
N GLN A 601 28.44 -6.04 -24.45
CA GLN A 601 27.06 -5.61 -24.24
C GLN A 601 26.88 -4.98 -22.86
N SER A 602 27.52 -5.56 -21.83
CA SER A 602 27.51 -5.03 -20.47
C SER A 602 28.05 -3.60 -20.42
N ALA A 603 29.10 -3.28 -21.20
CA ALA A 603 29.68 -1.93 -21.26
C ALA A 603 28.66 -0.85 -21.65
N VAL A 604 27.82 -1.15 -22.64
CA VAL A 604 26.74 -0.26 -23.08
C VAL A 604 25.76 -0.01 -21.95
N PHE A 605 25.32 -1.07 -21.28
CA PHE A 605 24.41 -0.98 -20.14
C PHE A 605 25.04 -0.27 -18.93
N MET A 606 26.33 -0.47 -18.66
CA MET A 606 27.03 0.21 -17.57
C MET A 606 27.10 1.71 -17.79
N LEU A 607 27.54 2.13 -18.97
CA LEU A 607 27.71 3.54 -19.28
C LEU A 607 26.37 4.25 -19.40
N ARG A 608 25.39 3.68 -20.11
CA ARG A 608 24.06 4.28 -20.19
C ARG A 608 23.34 4.26 -18.85
N GLY A 609 23.47 3.17 -18.10
CA GLY A 609 22.99 3.07 -16.73
C GLY A 609 23.55 4.20 -15.88
N GLN A 610 24.88 4.33 -15.80
CA GLN A 610 25.51 5.29 -14.91
C GLN A 610 25.37 6.75 -15.36
N MET A 611 25.45 7.00 -16.66
CA MET A 611 25.59 8.35 -17.23
C MET A 611 24.32 8.85 -17.95
N GLY A 612 23.28 8.03 -18.04
CA GLY A 612 22.04 8.32 -18.75
C GLY A 612 21.98 7.72 -20.16
N SER A 613 20.76 7.49 -20.66
CA SER A 613 20.51 6.82 -21.96
C SER A 613 21.06 7.59 -23.16
N GLY A 614 21.27 8.90 -23.04
CA GLY A 614 21.90 9.75 -24.05
C GLY A 614 23.42 9.68 -24.12
N TYR A 615 24.08 8.89 -23.27
CA TYR A 615 25.55 8.79 -23.28
C TYR A 615 26.07 8.27 -24.62
N THR A 616 27.05 9.00 -25.17
CA THR A 616 27.85 8.60 -26.32
C THR A 616 29.28 8.35 -25.88
N PRO A 617 29.91 7.23 -26.27
CA PRO A 617 31.28 6.94 -25.88
C PRO A 617 32.27 7.96 -26.49
N PRO A 618 33.47 8.09 -25.88
CA PRO A 618 34.47 9.06 -26.30
C PRO A 618 34.89 8.88 -27.76
N ALA A 619 35.30 9.98 -28.41
CA ALA A 619 35.83 9.95 -29.77
C ALA A 619 37.24 9.32 -29.81
N ALA A 620 37.58 8.70 -30.94
CA ALA A 620 38.90 8.11 -31.18
C ALA A 620 40.05 9.14 -30.98
N PRO A 621 41.28 8.69 -30.66
CA PRO A 621 41.77 7.32 -30.68
C PRO A 621 41.38 6.50 -29.43
N TRP A 622 41.00 5.24 -29.64
CA TRP A 622 40.76 4.23 -28.58
C TRP A 622 41.97 3.30 -28.56
N ASN A 623 42.84 3.42 -27.56
CA ASN A 623 44.10 2.67 -27.52
C ASN A 623 44.49 2.22 -26.10
N THR A 624 43.55 2.30 -25.16
CA THR A 624 43.76 1.85 -23.77
C THR A 624 43.92 0.33 -23.70
N PHE A 625 43.12 -0.40 -24.48
CA PHE A 625 43.04 -1.85 -24.42
C PHE A 625 43.73 -2.50 -25.63
N GLY A 626 44.52 -3.53 -25.37
CA GLY A 626 45.28 -4.29 -26.37
C GLY A 626 44.51 -5.45 -27.00
N ASP A 627 43.17 -5.45 -26.92
CA ASP A 627 42.31 -6.50 -27.44
C ASP A 627 42.39 -6.64 -28.97
N ASP A 628 42.18 -7.87 -29.45
CA ASP A 628 41.77 -8.08 -30.84
C ASP A 628 40.28 -7.76 -30.96
N TRP A 629 39.98 -6.58 -31.48
CA TRP A 629 38.62 -6.08 -31.65
C TRP A 629 37.88 -6.67 -32.85
N THR A 630 38.45 -7.65 -33.57
CA THR A 630 37.79 -8.28 -34.72
C THR A 630 36.43 -8.86 -34.33
N GLY A 631 35.35 -8.32 -34.89
CA GLY A 631 33.96 -8.69 -34.56
C GLY A 631 33.36 -7.96 -33.34
N PHE A 632 34.13 -7.14 -32.65
CA PHE A 632 33.74 -6.30 -31.50
C PHE A 632 34.15 -4.83 -31.68
N GLU A 633 34.42 -4.39 -32.91
CA GLU A 633 34.89 -3.03 -33.21
C GLU A 633 33.91 -1.96 -32.70
N TRP A 634 32.61 -2.30 -32.64
CA TRP A 634 31.56 -1.44 -32.10
C TRP A 634 31.68 -1.22 -30.58
N ALA A 635 32.32 -2.14 -29.85
CA ALA A 635 32.43 -2.14 -28.39
C ALA A 635 33.70 -1.43 -27.89
N GLU A 636 34.72 -1.31 -28.73
CA GLU A 636 35.98 -0.60 -28.42
C GLU A 636 35.76 0.81 -27.82
N PRO A 637 34.93 1.69 -28.40
CA PRO A 637 34.62 2.99 -27.79
C PRO A 637 33.95 2.90 -26.41
N TRP A 638 33.12 1.88 -26.19
CA TRP A 638 32.42 1.69 -24.91
C TRP A 638 33.36 1.16 -23.83
N ALA A 639 34.27 0.27 -24.19
CA ALA A 639 35.32 -0.19 -23.29
C ALA A 639 36.20 1.00 -22.86
N GLU A 640 36.61 1.84 -23.81
CA GLU A 640 37.35 3.08 -23.54
C GLU A 640 36.59 3.98 -22.56
N GLY A 641 35.29 4.23 -22.83
CA GLY A 641 34.44 5.01 -21.93
C GLY A 641 34.37 4.42 -20.51
N MET A 642 34.21 3.09 -20.40
CA MET A 642 34.17 2.44 -19.08
C MET A 642 35.48 2.63 -18.32
N TYR A 643 36.63 2.60 -19.00
CA TYR A 643 37.92 2.80 -18.36
C TYR A 643 38.07 4.25 -17.88
N GLN A 644 37.71 5.22 -18.72
CA GLN A 644 37.78 6.65 -18.38
C GLN A 644 36.88 7.02 -17.19
N GLU A 645 35.70 6.41 -17.09
CA GLU A 645 34.77 6.63 -15.97
C GLU A 645 35.10 5.77 -14.72
N GLY A 646 36.20 5.01 -14.75
CA GLY A 646 36.61 4.14 -13.64
C GLY A 646 35.66 2.95 -13.39
N LEU A 647 34.83 2.61 -14.37
CA LEU A 647 33.85 1.52 -14.31
C LEU A 647 34.46 0.14 -14.60
N THR A 648 35.65 0.08 -15.21
CA THR A 648 36.38 -1.17 -15.46
C THR A 648 37.89 -1.00 -15.28
N GLN A 649 38.55 -2.07 -14.83
CA GLN A 649 40.02 -2.18 -14.80
C GLN A 649 40.54 -3.16 -15.87
N GLY A 650 39.65 -3.62 -16.76
CA GLY A 650 39.95 -4.70 -17.69
C GLY A 650 39.89 -6.09 -17.05
N CYS A 651 40.02 -7.12 -17.89
CA CYS A 651 40.13 -8.53 -17.49
C CYS A 651 41.58 -8.95 -17.23
N GLN A 652 42.56 -8.20 -17.75
CA GLN A 652 43.98 -8.47 -17.65
C GLN A 652 44.74 -7.15 -17.60
N SER A 653 45.84 -7.06 -16.83
CA SER A 653 46.58 -5.81 -16.60
C SER A 653 47.83 -5.63 -17.47
N SER A 654 48.36 -6.68 -18.13
CA SER A 654 49.55 -6.58 -18.99
C SER A 654 49.60 -7.66 -20.08
N PRO A 655 49.44 -7.31 -21.37
CA PRO A 655 48.85 -6.03 -21.82
C PRO A 655 47.47 -5.82 -21.17
N LEU A 656 47.06 -4.56 -21.03
CA LEU A 656 45.74 -4.22 -20.50
C LEU A 656 44.68 -4.70 -21.50
N MET A 657 43.76 -5.57 -21.08
CA MET A 657 42.72 -6.15 -21.94
C MET A 657 41.34 -5.92 -21.34
N PHE A 658 40.34 -5.69 -22.19
CA PHE A 658 38.94 -5.57 -21.82
C PHE A 658 38.23 -6.94 -21.84
N CYS A 659 38.64 -7.84 -22.73
CA CYS A 659 38.02 -9.14 -23.05
C CYS A 659 36.53 -9.02 -23.44
N PRO A 660 36.20 -8.40 -24.59
CA PRO A 660 34.81 -8.09 -24.95
C PRO A 660 33.90 -9.34 -25.05
N SER A 661 34.47 -10.50 -25.40
CA SER A 661 33.73 -11.76 -25.57
C SER A 661 33.50 -12.54 -24.27
N ASN A 662 34.10 -12.15 -23.14
CA ASN A 662 33.88 -12.90 -21.90
C ASN A 662 32.43 -12.73 -21.46
N GLN A 663 31.80 -13.84 -21.10
CA GLN A 663 30.42 -13.87 -20.63
C GLN A 663 30.34 -13.42 -19.16
N LEU A 664 29.23 -12.79 -18.78
CA LEU A 664 29.04 -12.17 -17.47
C LEU A 664 28.44 -13.17 -16.45
N PRO A 665 29.20 -13.61 -15.43
CA PRO A 665 28.67 -14.42 -14.34
C PRO A 665 27.84 -13.58 -13.37
N ARG A 666 26.92 -14.22 -12.64
CA ARG A 666 26.04 -13.56 -11.67
C ARG A 666 26.79 -12.77 -10.59
N VAL A 667 27.95 -13.26 -10.13
CA VAL A 667 28.77 -12.51 -9.15
C VAL A 667 29.29 -11.19 -9.69
N GLU A 668 29.69 -11.14 -10.97
CA GLU A 668 30.13 -9.89 -11.59
C GLU A 668 28.93 -8.98 -11.88
N ALA A 669 27.78 -9.55 -12.24
CA ALA A 669 26.54 -8.82 -12.40
C ALA A 669 26.06 -8.16 -11.09
N SER A 670 26.32 -8.77 -9.92
CA SER A 670 26.05 -8.14 -8.62
C SER A 670 26.86 -6.86 -8.42
N VAL A 671 28.16 -6.89 -8.76
CA VAL A 671 29.01 -5.69 -8.71
C VAL A 671 28.47 -4.61 -9.61
N PHE A 672 28.08 -5.01 -10.81
CA PHE A 672 27.49 -4.12 -11.80
C PHE A 672 26.21 -3.45 -11.29
N GLY A 673 25.21 -4.22 -10.85
CA GLY A 673 23.94 -3.68 -10.38
C GLY A 673 24.07 -2.78 -9.15
N LEU A 674 24.89 -3.19 -8.17
CA LEU A 674 25.09 -2.41 -6.95
C LEU A 674 25.83 -1.11 -7.21
N ARG A 675 26.86 -1.11 -8.08
CA ARG A 675 27.52 0.14 -8.47
C ARG A 675 26.66 1.02 -9.36
N MET A 676 25.77 0.44 -10.17
CA MET A 676 24.78 1.21 -10.90
C MET A 676 23.79 1.90 -9.94
N LYS A 677 23.38 1.23 -8.86
CA LYS A 677 22.44 1.75 -7.87
C LYS A 677 23.06 2.80 -6.95
N TYR A 678 24.26 2.53 -6.41
CA TYR A 678 24.89 3.34 -5.36
C TYR A 678 26.08 4.18 -5.83
N GLY A 679 26.54 3.99 -7.07
CA GLY A 679 27.71 4.65 -7.65
C GLY A 679 28.97 3.79 -7.66
N VAL A 680 29.95 4.20 -8.48
CA VAL A 680 31.20 3.45 -8.77
C VAL A 680 32.07 3.16 -7.53
N ASN A 681 32.02 4.02 -6.52
CA ASN A 681 32.80 3.89 -5.29
C ASN A 681 32.12 3.01 -4.22
N TYR A 682 30.94 2.47 -4.51
CA TYR A 682 30.23 1.62 -3.55
C TYR A 682 31.04 0.38 -3.19
N THR A 683 31.01 0.03 -1.91
CA THR A 683 31.49 -1.23 -1.34
C THR A 683 30.40 -1.79 -0.45
N PRO A 684 29.97 -3.05 -0.64
CA PRO A 684 28.94 -3.66 0.19
C PRO A 684 29.41 -3.84 1.65
N PRO A 685 28.48 -3.96 2.60
CA PRO A 685 28.79 -4.40 3.97
C PRO A 685 29.48 -5.76 3.98
N ALA A 686 30.24 -6.04 5.04
CA ALA A 686 30.87 -7.34 5.22
C ALA A 686 29.82 -8.47 5.21
N ALA A 687 30.07 -9.50 4.40
CA ALA A 687 29.15 -10.63 4.27
C ALA A 687 28.93 -11.36 5.60
N SER A 688 27.72 -11.85 5.81
CA SER A 688 27.45 -12.84 6.85
C SER A 688 28.08 -14.19 6.52
N GLY A 689 28.22 -14.51 5.22
CA GLY A 689 28.73 -15.80 4.72
C GLY A 689 27.76 -16.96 4.95
N THR A 690 26.52 -16.67 5.36
CA THR A 690 25.55 -17.70 5.78
C THR A 690 24.24 -17.67 5.01
N LEU A 691 24.03 -16.66 4.16
CA LEU A 691 22.78 -16.42 3.46
C LEU A 691 22.48 -17.50 2.42
N PHE A 692 23.47 -17.84 1.59
CA PHE A 692 23.30 -18.83 0.52
C PHE A 692 23.94 -20.18 0.85
N ALA A 693 23.36 -21.25 0.30
CA ALA A 693 23.86 -22.61 0.46
C ALA A 693 25.10 -22.94 -0.39
N ASP A 694 25.31 -22.20 -1.48
CA ASP A 694 26.26 -22.52 -2.55
C ASP A 694 27.45 -21.55 -2.65
N PHE A 695 27.59 -20.64 -1.68
CA PHE A 695 28.89 -20.06 -1.39
C PHE A 695 29.66 -21.01 -0.46
N PRO A 696 30.97 -21.21 -0.69
CA PRO A 696 31.76 -22.10 0.15
C PRO A 696 31.77 -21.58 1.59
N SER A 697 31.04 -22.27 2.48
CA SER A 697 30.91 -21.93 3.91
C SER A 697 32.24 -21.96 4.69
N THR A 698 33.30 -22.46 4.05
CA THR A 698 34.66 -22.54 4.60
C THR A 698 35.61 -21.44 4.14
N ASP A 699 35.19 -20.57 3.22
CA ASP A 699 36.04 -19.47 2.74
C ASP A 699 35.30 -18.12 2.69
N PRO A 700 35.19 -17.41 3.83
CA PRO A 700 34.67 -16.04 3.87
C PRO A 700 35.56 -15.03 3.13
N SER A 701 36.70 -15.44 2.56
CA SER A 701 37.56 -14.58 1.73
C SER A 701 37.22 -14.64 0.23
N TYR A 702 36.20 -15.41 -0.17
CA TYR A 702 35.70 -15.31 -1.54
C TYR A 702 35.15 -13.89 -1.79
N TRP A 703 35.82 -13.16 -2.67
CA TRP A 703 35.68 -11.71 -2.84
C TRP A 703 34.28 -11.22 -3.19
N ALA A 704 33.38 -12.10 -3.66
CA ALA A 704 32.06 -11.73 -4.17
C ALA A 704 30.90 -12.07 -3.23
N ILE A 705 31.14 -12.64 -2.04
CA ILE A 705 30.04 -13.03 -1.14
C ILE A 705 29.27 -11.79 -0.67
N ASP A 706 29.98 -10.73 -0.29
CA ASP A 706 29.43 -9.44 0.13
C ASP A 706 28.57 -8.80 -0.97
N TRP A 707 29.06 -8.81 -2.21
CA TRP A 707 28.32 -8.34 -3.37
C TRP A 707 27.08 -9.16 -3.66
N ALA A 708 27.16 -10.49 -3.56
CA ALA A 708 26.02 -11.37 -3.81
C ALA A 708 24.94 -11.26 -2.74
N GLU A 709 25.32 -11.25 -1.45
CA GLU A 709 24.38 -11.07 -0.34
C GLU A 709 23.67 -9.72 -0.47
N GLN A 710 24.41 -8.64 -0.70
CA GLN A 710 23.81 -7.33 -0.82
C GLN A 710 22.93 -7.18 -2.07
N ALA A 711 23.34 -7.73 -3.21
CA ALA A 711 22.52 -7.67 -4.43
C ALA A 711 21.19 -8.42 -4.27
N TYR A 712 21.19 -9.51 -3.51
CA TYR A 712 19.97 -10.24 -3.18
C TYR A 712 19.08 -9.51 -2.20
N LEU A 713 19.66 -8.94 -1.13
CA LEU A 713 18.92 -8.13 -0.16
C LEU A 713 18.27 -6.90 -0.81
N ASP A 714 18.93 -6.32 -1.80
CA ASP A 714 18.42 -5.20 -2.59
C ASP A 714 17.41 -5.61 -3.69
N GLY A 715 17.16 -6.92 -3.85
CA GLY A 715 16.29 -7.46 -4.89
C GLY A 715 16.82 -7.27 -6.31
N LEU A 716 18.13 -7.03 -6.48
CA LEU A 716 18.79 -6.83 -7.78
C LEU A 716 18.98 -8.14 -8.56
N LEU A 717 19.24 -9.24 -7.84
CA LEU A 717 19.28 -10.59 -8.40
C LEU A 717 18.62 -11.56 -7.41
N PRO A 718 17.49 -12.21 -7.77
CA PRO A 718 16.87 -13.20 -6.90
C PRO A 718 17.71 -14.48 -6.84
N ALA A 719 17.43 -15.35 -5.87
CA ALA A 719 18.07 -16.67 -5.78
C ALA A 719 17.84 -17.47 -7.08
N CYS A 720 18.85 -18.23 -7.51
CA CYS A 720 18.73 -19.13 -8.67
C CYS A 720 17.96 -20.43 -8.32
N GLY A 721 17.75 -20.69 -7.04
CA GLY A 721 17.05 -21.86 -6.54
C GLY A 721 17.16 -21.96 -5.02
N THR A 722 16.77 -23.12 -4.49
CA THR A 722 16.84 -23.44 -3.06
C THR A 722 17.54 -24.77 -2.89
N ASP A 723 18.49 -24.85 -1.96
CA ASP A 723 19.18 -26.10 -1.65
C ASP A 723 18.24 -27.07 -0.93
N SER A 724 18.08 -28.27 -1.47
CA SER A 724 17.14 -29.26 -0.96
C SER A 724 17.50 -29.84 0.42
N GLY A 725 18.76 -29.71 0.85
CA GLY A 725 19.21 -30.22 2.15
C GLY A 725 19.01 -29.22 3.28
N THR A 726 19.32 -27.95 3.03
CA THR A 726 19.33 -26.88 4.04
C THR A 726 18.11 -25.96 3.97
N GLY A 727 17.37 -25.97 2.86
CA GLY A 727 16.26 -25.03 2.60
C GLY A 727 16.71 -23.60 2.36
N LYS A 728 18.03 -23.34 2.29
CA LYS A 728 18.59 -22.00 2.05
C LYS A 728 18.57 -21.65 0.57
N PRO A 729 18.47 -20.36 0.20
CA PRO A 729 18.58 -19.94 -1.18
C PRO A 729 19.97 -20.28 -1.75
N MET A 730 20.05 -20.49 -3.06
CA MET A 730 21.29 -20.61 -3.83
C MET A 730 21.46 -19.37 -4.71
N PHE A 731 22.68 -18.85 -4.81
CA PHE A 731 22.98 -17.68 -5.64
C PHE A 731 23.42 -18.04 -7.06
N CYS A 732 24.05 -19.19 -7.25
CA CYS A 732 24.70 -19.70 -8.46
C CYS A 732 25.77 -18.75 -9.00
N PRO A 733 26.89 -18.55 -8.29
CA PRO A 733 27.83 -17.48 -8.57
C PRO A 733 28.42 -17.50 -9.99
N SER A 734 28.69 -18.70 -10.53
CA SER A 734 29.25 -18.90 -11.87
C SER A 734 28.21 -18.99 -12.99
N GLN A 735 26.91 -19.03 -12.66
CA GLN A 735 25.87 -19.05 -13.68
C GLN A 735 25.89 -17.73 -14.44
N LEU A 736 25.75 -17.81 -15.76
CA LEU A 736 25.82 -16.67 -16.64
C LEU A 736 24.48 -15.93 -16.67
N VAL A 737 24.55 -14.61 -16.83
CA VAL A 737 23.38 -13.74 -16.90
C VAL A 737 22.98 -13.53 -18.35
N ASP A 738 21.74 -13.85 -18.69
CA ASP A 738 21.15 -13.52 -19.99
C ASP A 738 20.68 -12.06 -20.06
N ARG A 739 20.38 -11.59 -21.28
CA ARG A 739 19.91 -10.23 -21.52
C ARG A 739 18.60 -9.92 -20.80
N GLY A 740 17.72 -10.91 -20.60
CA GLY A 740 16.49 -10.76 -19.84
C GLY A 740 16.79 -10.37 -18.39
N TRP A 741 17.62 -11.14 -17.70
CA TRP A 741 18.05 -10.85 -16.33
C TRP A 741 18.90 -9.59 -16.24
N GLY A 742 19.63 -9.23 -17.31
CA GLY A 742 20.26 -7.93 -17.46
C GLY A 742 19.26 -6.77 -17.41
N ALA A 743 18.12 -6.89 -18.11
CA ALA A 743 17.05 -5.88 -18.06
C ALA A 743 16.47 -5.75 -16.66
N TYR A 744 16.15 -6.88 -16.01
CA TYR A 744 15.68 -6.92 -14.63
C TYR A 744 16.64 -6.17 -13.70
N LEU A 745 17.93 -6.51 -13.77
CA LEU A 745 18.98 -5.90 -12.94
C LEU A 745 19.03 -4.38 -13.09
N ILE A 746 19.05 -3.88 -14.33
CA ILE A 746 19.16 -2.44 -14.64
C ILE A 746 17.91 -1.70 -14.17
N VAL A 747 16.73 -2.23 -14.46
CA VAL A 747 15.45 -1.64 -14.07
C VAL A 747 15.36 -1.53 -12.54
N LYS A 748 15.74 -2.59 -11.81
CA LYS A 748 15.76 -2.57 -10.34
C LYS A 748 16.83 -1.62 -9.79
N ALA A 749 18.01 -1.57 -10.39
CA ALA A 749 19.09 -0.69 -9.95
C ALA A 749 18.77 0.80 -10.17
N LYS A 750 18.02 1.14 -11.22
CA LYS A 750 17.63 2.51 -11.55
C LYS A 750 16.21 2.90 -11.14
N ASN A 751 15.46 1.96 -10.57
CA ASN A 751 14.06 2.15 -10.24
C ASN A 751 13.25 2.68 -11.44
N LEU A 752 13.47 2.08 -12.63
CA LEU A 752 12.75 2.50 -13.83
C LEU A 752 11.28 2.14 -13.70
N PRO A 753 10.36 3.00 -14.19
CA PRO A 753 8.94 2.69 -14.19
C PRO A 753 8.71 1.45 -15.06
N LEU A 754 8.04 0.44 -14.49
CA LEU A 754 7.55 -0.70 -15.25
C LEU A 754 6.34 -0.25 -16.08
N PRO A 755 6.17 -0.79 -17.30
CA PRO A 755 5.00 -0.54 -18.11
C PRO A 755 3.74 -0.91 -17.32
#